data_AF-A0A374ALA5-F1
#
_entry.id   AF-A0A374ALA5-F1
#
_cell.length_a   1.000
_cell.length_b   1.000
_cell.length_c   1.000
_cell.angle_alpha   90.00
_cell.angle_beta   90.00
_cell.angle_gamma   90.00
#
_symmetry.space_group_name_H-M   'P 1'
#
loop_
_entity.id
_entity.type
_entity.pdbx_description
1 polymer ?
#
loop_
_entity_poly.entity_id
_entity_poly.type
_entity_poly.pdbx_seq_one_letter_code
_entity_poly.pdbx_strand_id
1 'polypeptide(L)'
;MSIMEKKLMLIDGHSILNRAFYALPDMTNSKGLHTNAILGFLNIMFKFLDEEKPTHFAVAFDLSAPTFRHEMFKEYKGTRKPMPEELREQVPVIKEVLKAMDIPLMMEEGYEADDLLGTMSVIGEKEGYQVRIISGDRDLLQLATENVQIRIPKTKGGGNVVEDYFAKDVMETYGVTPKEFIDMKALMGDASDNIPGIPGIGEKTASKIIKEFKSIENAYEHIEEVMPKRAKNKLEEFYDQGVLSKELATIKLDCPIELSFEDAKFNDIFTGEAYQLLKQLEFKSVLKKFDGEHGEEFSVNLKKVFELDEADQIFSRAKKCEAAGLAVYHEQENTFFGLCIEGKETFLFQTEGFLTRDYLMGQAGELYRTVPRVSMLNVKEFLDELSLSEDDKSIFDAALAAYLINPLKSTYEYDDISRDYLGIMLPSKKELLDKRKSIFEEGKLLPEGEQIIGYEAYVACACIEPLRKKLTETGMLSLYEEIEIPTMVALHDMEVRGIHVDRKALKEYGDQLIGRIEELRELIYKEAGEEFNINSPKQLGVVLFEHMKLEGGKKTKTGYSTSVDVLEKIEHLYPIISYILEYRQLTKLKSTYADGLANYIGDDERIHGKFNQTITATGRISSTEPNLQNIPARVELGRAIRKVFLPEEGYTFVDADYSQIELRVLAHLSRDKNLIHAYEMEQDIHARTASEVFGVPIDQVSSIQRRDAKAVNFGIVYGLSAFGLSQDLKITRKQAQEYIDKYFETYPKVKKYLNREVEKGKEEGFVTTMFQRIRPIPELKSSNFMQRNFGERVAMNSPIQGSAADIIKIAMIRVNMELKKRKLKSRLILQIHDELLIEAHDSEVEEVKGILTREMMSAAKLSVPLSIDIHTGNSWYEAK
;
A
#
# COMPACT_ATOMS: atom_id res chain seq x y z
N MET A 1 22.23 46.77 17.69
CA MET A 1 20.88 46.21 17.56
C MET A 1 20.62 46.03 16.07
N SER A 2 20.57 44.77 15.60
CA SER A 2 20.14 44.47 14.24
C SER A 2 18.69 44.87 14.12
N ILE A 3 18.35 45.77 13.20
CA ILE A 3 16.96 46.05 12.83
C ILE A 3 16.41 44.71 12.32
N MET A 4 15.44 44.10 13.02
CA MET A 4 14.78 42.90 12.52
C MET A 4 14.06 43.26 11.22
N GLU A 5 14.42 42.61 10.12
CA GLU A 5 13.75 42.80 8.83
C GLU A 5 12.29 42.37 8.98
N LYS A 6 11.35 43.27 8.66
CA LYS A 6 9.92 42.99 8.66
C LYS A 6 9.61 42.08 7.46
N LYS A 7 9.20 40.84 7.71
CA LYS A 7 8.89 39.85 6.67
C LYS A 7 7.46 39.35 6.80
N LEU A 8 6.70 39.50 5.73
CA LEU A 8 5.33 39.02 5.62
C LEU A 8 5.30 37.82 4.67
N MET A 9 4.85 36.68 5.17
CA MET A 9 4.62 35.48 4.36
C MET A 9 3.12 35.28 4.16
N LEU A 10 2.72 35.03 2.92
CA LEU A 10 1.34 34.79 2.53
C LEU A 10 1.25 33.48 1.74
N ILE A 11 0.31 32.61 2.09
CA ILE A 11 0.05 31.37 1.33
C ILE A 11 -1.31 31.43 0.65
N ASP A 12 -1.35 31.00 -0.60
CA ASP A 12 -2.57 30.62 -1.30
C ASP A 12 -3.05 29.22 -0.86
N GLY A 13 -4.10 29.19 -0.07
CA GLY A 13 -4.68 28.00 0.53
C GLY A 13 -5.11 26.96 -0.50
N HIS A 14 -5.93 27.33 -1.48
CA HIS A 14 -6.47 26.38 -2.46
C HIS A 14 -5.42 25.89 -3.45
N SER A 15 -4.54 26.78 -3.90
CA SER A 15 -3.50 26.40 -4.86
C SER A 15 -2.50 25.42 -4.24
N ILE A 16 -2.05 25.67 -3.00
CA ILE A 16 -1.14 24.76 -2.30
C ILE A 16 -1.84 23.47 -1.89
N LEU A 17 -3.11 23.50 -1.48
CA LEU A 17 -3.84 22.29 -1.14
C LEU A 17 -4.10 21.39 -2.36
N ASN A 18 -4.49 21.97 -3.50
CA ASN A 18 -4.66 21.24 -4.76
C ASN A 18 -3.34 20.59 -5.20
N ARG A 19 -2.25 21.35 -5.09
CA ARG A 19 -0.91 20.83 -5.37
C ARG A 19 -0.54 19.66 -4.45
N ALA A 20 -0.78 19.80 -3.15
CA ALA A 20 -0.49 18.77 -2.16
C ALA A 20 -1.25 17.47 -2.46
N PHE A 21 -2.53 17.57 -2.83
CA PHE A 21 -3.39 16.44 -3.19
C PHE A 21 -2.82 15.59 -4.34
N TYR A 22 -2.31 16.21 -5.39
CA TYR A 22 -1.72 15.47 -6.53
C TYR A 22 -0.26 15.07 -6.33
N ALA A 23 0.42 15.66 -5.34
CA ALA A 23 1.84 15.38 -5.06
C ALA A 23 2.02 14.13 -4.18
N LEU A 24 1.15 13.94 -3.20
CA LEU A 24 1.19 12.79 -2.31
C LEU A 24 0.26 11.67 -2.81
N PRO A 25 0.60 10.39 -2.53
CA PRO A 25 -0.33 9.30 -2.79
C PRO A 25 -1.61 9.49 -1.99
N ASP A 26 -2.66 8.81 -2.41
CA ASP A 26 -3.92 8.81 -1.69
C ASP A 26 -3.72 8.18 -0.30
N MET A 27 -4.14 8.89 0.75
CA MET A 27 -3.94 8.49 2.15
C MET A 27 -5.20 8.79 2.93
N THR A 28 -5.59 7.86 3.80
CA THR A 28 -6.71 8.01 4.72
C THR A 28 -6.30 7.71 6.15
N ASN A 29 -6.96 8.35 7.12
CA ASN A 29 -6.81 7.97 8.53
C ASN A 29 -7.62 6.70 8.86
N SER A 30 -7.50 6.19 10.09
CA SER A 30 -8.27 5.02 10.57
C SER A 30 -9.78 5.11 10.41
N LYS A 31 -10.36 6.32 10.32
CA LYS A 31 -11.79 6.58 10.10
C LYS A 31 -12.18 6.66 8.61
N GLY A 32 -11.21 6.57 7.70
CA GLY A 32 -11.44 6.65 6.26
C GLY A 32 -11.51 8.07 5.69
N LEU A 33 -11.21 9.10 6.48
CA LEU A 33 -11.08 10.49 6.00
C LEU A 33 -9.79 10.63 5.20
N HIS A 34 -9.83 11.22 4.00
CA HIS A 34 -8.61 11.49 3.24
C HIS A 34 -7.77 12.57 3.92
N THR A 35 -6.46 12.38 3.99
CA THR A 35 -5.55 13.26 4.74
C THR A 35 -4.30 13.67 3.96
N ASN A 36 -4.13 13.18 2.73
CA ASN A 36 -2.97 13.44 1.90
C ASN A 36 -2.78 14.93 1.56
N ALA A 37 -3.85 15.66 1.22
CA ALA A 37 -3.74 17.08 0.87
C ALA A 37 -3.36 17.93 2.09
N ILE A 38 -3.94 17.63 3.26
CA ILE A 38 -3.68 18.35 4.51
C ILE A 38 -2.21 18.15 4.92
N LEU A 39 -1.71 16.91 4.93
CA LEU A 39 -0.31 16.62 5.26
C LEU A 39 0.67 17.31 4.29
N GLY A 40 0.37 17.27 3.00
CA GLY A 40 1.21 17.92 1.99
C GLY A 40 1.20 19.45 2.13
N PHE A 41 0.05 20.05 2.46
CA PHE A 41 -0.06 21.47 2.75
C PHE A 41 0.82 21.86 3.94
N LEU A 42 0.70 21.15 5.06
CA LEU A 42 1.49 21.39 6.28
C LEU A 42 2.99 21.24 6.02
N ASN A 43 3.41 20.21 5.27
CA ASN A 43 4.82 20.03 4.91
C ASN A 43 5.38 21.19 4.07
N ILE A 44 4.59 21.70 3.11
CA ILE A 44 4.98 22.87 2.32
C ILE A 44 5.07 24.11 3.21
N MET A 45 4.04 24.34 4.04
CA MET A 45 3.99 25.46 4.98
C MET A 45 5.20 25.47 5.93
N PHE A 46 5.46 24.36 6.64
CA PHE A 46 6.60 24.28 7.58
C PHE A 46 7.94 24.51 6.88
N LYS A 47 8.13 23.96 5.68
CA LYS A 47 9.35 24.19 4.91
C LYS A 47 9.58 25.68 4.66
N PHE A 48 8.55 26.41 4.22
CA PHE A 48 8.68 27.85 3.95
C PHE A 48 8.79 28.68 5.23
N LEU A 49 8.14 28.29 6.33
CA LEU A 49 8.33 28.92 7.64
C LEU A 49 9.79 28.77 8.12
N ASP A 50 10.38 27.59 7.98
CA ASP A 50 11.77 27.31 8.34
C ASP A 50 12.77 28.08 7.47
N GLU A 51 12.49 28.21 6.18
CA GLU A 51 13.33 28.96 5.20
C GLU A 51 13.24 30.48 5.38
N GLU A 52 12.02 31.03 5.46
CA GLU A 52 11.80 32.49 5.43
C GLU A 52 11.93 33.15 6.80
N LYS A 53 11.58 32.41 7.87
CA LYS A 53 11.45 32.91 9.25
C LYS A 53 10.66 34.22 9.29
N PRO A 54 9.38 34.20 8.86
CA PRO A 54 8.59 35.41 8.76
C PRO A 54 8.28 36.00 10.13
N THR A 55 8.10 37.33 10.18
CA THR A 55 7.56 37.98 11.38
C THR A 55 6.05 38.00 11.37
N HIS A 56 5.43 37.89 10.19
CA HIS A 56 3.99 37.89 9.99
C HIS A 56 3.58 36.82 8.97
N PHE A 57 2.46 36.15 9.21
CA PHE A 57 2.01 35.03 8.42
C PHE A 57 0.47 34.98 8.33
N ALA A 58 -0.06 34.77 7.12
CA ALA A 58 -1.48 34.56 6.89
C ALA A 58 -1.73 33.63 5.68
N VAL A 59 -2.91 33.02 5.63
CA VAL A 59 -3.32 32.12 4.55
C VAL A 59 -4.64 32.59 3.94
N ALA A 60 -4.71 32.70 2.61
CA ALA A 60 -5.93 33.07 1.90
C ALA A 60 -6.69 31.84 1.41
N PHE A 61 -8.01 31.84 1.49
CA PHE A 61 -8.86 30.82 0.86
C PHE A 61 -10.05 31.47 0.15
N ASP A 62 -10.41 30.92 -1.01
CA ASP A 62 -11.66 31.24 -1.69
C ASP A 62 -12.89 30.80 -0.85
N LEU A 63 -14.01 31.45 -1.13
CA LEU A 63 -15.34 31.08 -0.68
C LEU A 63 -16.17 30.59 -1.86
N SER A 64 -17.21 29.78 -1.59
CA SER A 64 -18.10 29.25 -2.63
C SER A 64 -19.00 30.31 -3.27
N ALA A 65 -19.03 31.53 -2.73
CA ALA A 65 -19.85 32.63 -3.24
C ALA A 65 -19.35 33.08 -4.63
N PRO A 66 -20.24 33.48 -5.55
CA PRO A 66 -19.83 34.08 -6.83
C PRO A 66 -18.95 35.31 -6.59
N THR A 67 -17.89 35.44 -7.38
CA THR A 67 -17.01 36.61 -7.35
C THR A 67 -17.42 37.61 -8.42
N PHE A 68 -16.88 38.85 -8.36
CA PHE A 68 -17.13 39.87 -9.38
C PHE A 68 -16.82 39.36 -10.81
N ARG A 69 -15.84 38.46 -10.98
CA ARG A 69 -15.53 37.83 -12.27
C ARG A 69 -16.68 36.96 -12.80
N HIS A 70 -17.37 36.24 -11.93
CA HIS A 70 -18.54 35.41 -12.30
C HIS A 70 -19.75 36.29 -12.70
N GLU A 71 -19.89 37.46 -12.07
CA GLU A 71 -20.93 38.43 -12.43
C GLU A 71 -20.64 39.08 -13.79
N MET A 72 -19.37 39.40 -14.05
CA MET A 72 -18.92 40.00 -15.31
C MET A 72 -18.94 39.02 -16.50
N PHE A 73 -18.54 37.76 -16.27
CA PHE A 73 -18.46 36.74 -17.32
C PHE A 73 -18.97 35.39 -16.81
N LYS A 74 -20.21 35.04 -17.18
CA LYS A 74 -20.90 33.84 -16.68
C LYS A 74 -20.19 32.51 -17.00
N GLU A 75 -19.38 32.47 -18.04
CA GLU A 75 -18.62 31.27 -18.42
C GLU A 75 -17.27 31.18 -17.71
N TYR A 76 -16.88 32.16 -16.89
CA TYR A 76 -15.65 32.13 -16.08
C TYR A 76 -15.62 30.89 -15.19
N LYS A 77 -14.51 30.14 -15.23
CA LYS A 77 -14.31 28.83 -14.57
C LYS A 77 -15.38 27.77 -14.91
N GLY A 78 -16.29 28.02 -15.85
CA GLY A 78 -17.42 27.13 -16.18
C GLY A 78 -17.02 25.82 -16.87
N THR A 79 -15.83 25.76 -17.47
CA THR A 79 -15.24 24.56 -18.08
C THR A 79 -14.32 23.79 -17.12
N ARG A 80 -14.10 24.31 -15.90
CA ARG A 80 -13.23 23.70 -14.90
C ARG A 80 -13.86 22.41 -14.39
N LYS A 81 -13.06 21.36 -14.30
CA LYS A 81 -13.52 20.10 -13.69
C LYS A 81 -13.87 20.37 -12.22
N PRO A 82 -14.98 19.81 -11.71
CA PRO A 82 -15.32 19.93 -10.30
C PRO A 82 -14.17 19.39 -9.44
N MET A 83 -13.99 20.00 -8.27
CA MET A 83 -13.03 19.52 -7.28
C MET A 83 -13.35 18.06 -6.93
N PRO A 84 -12.35 17.14 -6.95
CA PRO A 84 -12.56 15.76 -6.50
C PRO A 84 -13.16 15.74 -5.09
N GLU A 85 -14.08 14.81 -4.81
CA GLU A 85 -14.74 14.74 -3.50
C GLU A 85 -13.73 14.51 -2.37
N GLU A 86 -12.71 13.70 -2.65
CA GLU A 86 -11.59 13.36 -1.76
C GLU A 86 -10.79 14.61 -1.35
N LEU A 87 -10.69 15.62 -2.24
CA LEU A 87 -10.07 16.91 -1.93
C LEU A 87 -11.07 17.84 -1.25
N ARG A 88 -12.33 17.84 -1.69
CA ARG A 88 -13.39 18.71 -1.17
C ARG A 88 -13.63 18.50 0.32
N GLU A 89 -13.60 17.26 0.79
CA GLU A 89 -13.76 16.96 2.23
C GLU A 89 -12.57 17.42 3.08
N GLN A 90 -11.39 17.62 2.48
CA GLN A 90 -10.18 18.06 3.19
C GLN A 90 -10.11 19.58 3.40
N VAL A 91 -10.81 20.37 2.57
CA VAL A 91 -10.77 21.86 2.64
C VAL A 91 -11.26 22.41 3.99
N PRO A 92 -12.39 21.96 4.57
CA PRO A 92 -12.82 22.45 5.88
C PRO A 92 -11.83 22.04 6.98
N VAL A 93 -11.30 20.82 6.91
CA VAL A 93 -10.40 20.26 7.92
C VAL A 93 -9.07 21.03 7.98
N ILE A 94 -8.46 21.38 6.84
CA ILE A 94 -7.25 22.21 6.87
C ILE A 94 -7.51 23.60 7.45
N LYS A 95 -8.69 24.19 7.20
CA LYS A 95 -9.06 25.48 7.81
C LYS A 95 -9.19 25.37 9.32
N GLU A 96 -9.75 24.27 9.84
CA GLU A 96 -9.79 23.98 11.28
C GLU A 96 -8.39 23.78 11.86
N VAL A 97 -7.52 23.04 11.17
CA VAL A 97 -6.11 22.86 11.58
C VAL A 97 -5.37 24.18 11.67
N LEU A 98 -5.48 25.05 10.65
CA LEU A 98 -4.81 26.34 10.65
C LEU A 98 -5.33 27.27 11.75
N LYS A 99 -6.65 27.26 12.01
CA LYS A 99 -7.22 28.01 13.14
C LYS A 99 -6.72 27.50 14.48
N ALA A 100 -6.68 26.17 14.66
CA ALA A 100 -6.15 25.57 15.88
C ALA A 100 -4.68 25.92 16.09
N MET A 101 -3.91 26.13 15.01
CA MET A 101 -2.52 26.58 15.03
C MET A 101 -2.36 28.11 15.21
N ASP A 102 -3.44 28.83 15.53
CA ASP A 102 -3.47 30.30 15.62
C ASP A 102 -2.99 31.03 14.35
N ILE A 103 -3.19 30.41 13.18
CA ILE A 103 -2.85 31.00 11.88
C ILE A 103 -4.07 31.75 11.34
N PRO A 104 -3.97 33.05 11.07
CA PRO A 104 -5.09 33.83 10.56
C PRO A 104 -5.42 33.46 9.11
N LEU A 105 -6.73 33.37 8.83
CA LEU A 105 -7.26 33.07 7.52
C LEU A 105 -7.92 34.30 6.90
N MET A 106 -7.52 34.65 5.68
CA MET A 106 -8.15 35.70 4.87
C MET A 106 -9.18 35.06 3.94
N MET A 107 -10.46 35.41 4.10
CA MET A 107 -11.57 34.92 3.30
C MET A 107 -12.62 36.02 3.20
N GLU A 108 -13.03 36.41 2.00
CA GLU A 108 -14.01 37.48 1.78
C GLU A 108 -14.96 37.08 0.65
N GLU A 109 -16.26 37.33 0.81
CA GLU A 109 -17.23 37.04 -0.25
C GLU A 109 -17.09 38.03 -1.40
N GLY A 110 -17.27 37.55 -2.64
CA GLY A 110 -17.15 38.38 -3.84
C GLY A 110 -15.74 38.52 -4.42
N TYR A 111 -14.70 38.06 -3.70
CA TYR A 111 -13.29 38.13 -4.12
C TYR A 111 -12.62 36.75 -4.10
N GLU A 112 -11.57 36.57 -4.90
CA GLU A 112 -10.76 35.34 -4.90
C GLU A 112 -9.57 35.46 -3.94
N ALA A 113 -8.99 34.32 -3.55
CA ALA A 113 -7.81 34.29 -2.68
C ALA A 113 -6.66 35.14 -3.27
N ASP A 114 -6.50 35.13 -4.59
CA ASP A 114 -5.50 35.93 -5.31
C ASP A 114 -5.67 37.44 -5.09
N ASP A 115 -6.92 37.92 -5.01
CA ASP A 115 -7.25 39.34 -4.77
C ASP A 115 -6.92 39.75 -3.32
N LEU A 116 -7.15 38.84 -2.36
CA LEU A 116 -6.78 39.06 -0.97
C LEU A 116 -5.26 39.09 -0.78
N LEU A 117 -4.56 38.16 -1.44
CA LEU A 117 -3.09 38.12 -1.45
C LEU A 117 -2.51 39.38 -2.12
N GLY A 118 -3.09 39.80 -3.26
CA GLY A 118 -2.74 41.02 -3.97
C GLY A 118 -2.86 42.26 -3.09
N THR A 119 -4.02 42.46 -2.49
CA THR A 119 -4.29 43.58 -1.59
C THR A 119 -3.33 43.60 -0.40
N MET A 120 -3.17 42.47 0.30
CA MET A 120 -2.28 42.38 1.46
C MET A 120 -0.80 42.59 1.08
N SER A 121 -0.38 42.14 -0.10
CA SER A 121 1.00 42.34 -0.57
C SER A 121 1.34 43.81 -0.79
N VAL A 122 0.41 44.60 -1.36
CA VAL A 122 0.59 46.03 -1.61
C VAL A 122 0.57 46.81 -0.31
N ILE A 123 -0.33 46.47 0.62
CA ILE A 123 -0.37 47.10 1.94
C ILE A 123 0.92 46.79 2.71
N GLY A 124 1.36 45.53 2.70
CA GLY A 124 2.61 45.09 3.35
C GLY A 124 3.83 45.80 2.80
N GLU A 125 3.98 45.90 1.48
CA GLU A 125 5.10 46.62 0.86
C GLU A 125 5.12 48.10 1.27
N LYS A 126 3.96 48.77 1.29
CA LYS A 126 3.85 50.18 1.73
C LYS A 126 4.26 50.38 3.18
N GLU A 127 3.97 49.41 4.05
CA GLU A 127 4.36 49.39 5.47
C GLU A 127 5.83 48.94 5.70
N GLY A 128 6.56 48.69 4.62
CA GLY A 128 7.98 48.34 4.64
C GLY A 128 8.28 46.86 4.87
N TYR A 129 7.32 45.97 4.62
CA TYR A 129 7.54 44.53 4.68
C TYR A 129 8.20 44.02 3.39
N GLN A 130 9.12 43.07 3.54
CA GLN A 130 9.47 42.16 2.46
C GLN A 130 8.39 41.07 2.39
N VAL A 131 7.67 41.01 1.28
CA VAL A 131 6.52 40.11 1.11
C VAL A 131 6.97 38.86 0.35
N ARG A 132 6.52 37.69 0.82
CA ARG A 132 6.72 36.38 0.21
C ARG A 132 5.37 35.73 -0.02
N ILE A 133 4.96 35.56 -1.27
CA ILE A 133 3.71 34.90 -1.63
C ILE A 133 4.02 33.50 -2.15
N ILE A 134 3.45 32.48 -1.53
CA ILE A 134 3.63 31.08 -1.90
C ILE A 134 2.33 30.60 -2.55
N SER A 135 2.38 30.29 -3.85
CA SER A 135 1.26 29.75 -4.60
C SER A 135 1.73 28.89 -5.77
N GLY A 136 0.88 27.98 -6.24
CA GLY A 136 1.06 27.28 -7.52
C GLY A 136 0.61 28.11 -8.73
N ASP A 137 -0.09 29.23 -8.51
CA ASP A 137 -0.64 30.07 -9.56
C ASP A 137 0.39 31.06 -10.12
N ARG A 138 0.42 31.21 -11.43
CA ARG A 138 1.29 32.17 -12.12
C ARG A 138 0.65 33.53 -12.31
N ASP A 139 -0.65 33.66 -12.08
CA ASP A 139 -1.33 34.95 -12.24
C ASP A 139 -0.85 35.95 -11.18
N LEU A 140 -0.40 35.45 -10.02
CA LEU A 140 0.26 36.23 -8.97
C LEU A 140 1.60 36.85 -9.39
N LEU A 141 2.20 36.44 -10.53
CA LEU A 141 3.40 37.10 -11.06
C LEU A 141 3.18 38.58 -11.37
N GLN A 142 1.92 39.01 -11.57
CA GLN A 142 1.57 40.42 -11.75
C GLN A 142 1.85 41.28 -10.50
N LEU A 143 1.99 40.66 -9.33
CA LEU A 143 2.25 41.31 -8.04
C LEU A 143 3.75 41.45 -7.73
N ALA A 144 4.63 40.83 -8.51
CA ALA A 144 6.06 40.81 -8.21
C ALA A 144 6.67 42.23 -8.28
N THR A 145 7.46 42.61 -7.28
CA THR A 145 8.18 43.89 -7.23
C THR A 145 9.65 43.63 -6.85
N GLU A 146 10.36 44.65 -6.34
CA GLU A 146 11.67 44.45 -5.69
C GLU A 146 11.53 43.91 -4.26
N ASN A 147 10.38 44.15 -3.60
CA ASN A 147 10.13 43.72 -2.22
C ASN A 147 9.09 42.59 -2.11
N VAL A 148 8.26 42.38 -3.14
CA VAL A 148 7.28 41.29 -3.25
C VAL A 148 7.86 40.17 -4.13
N GLN A 149 8.09 39.01 -3.53
CA GLN A 149 8.58 37.81 -4.22
C GLN A 149 7.46 36.77 -4.32
N ILE A 150 7.28 36.19 -5.51
CA ILE A 150 6.37 35.07 -5.75
C ILE A 150 7.19 33.77 -5.78
N ARG A 151 6.85 32.81 -4.92
CA ARG A 151 7.53 31.52 -4.80
C ARG A 151 6.60 30.41 -5.25
N ILE A 152 6.93 29.77 -6.37
CA ILE A 152 6.12 28.73 -7.00
C ILE A 152 6.78 27.38 -6.78
N PRO A 153 6.28 26.54 -5.85
CA PRO A 153 6.78 25.18 -5.72
C PRO A 153 6.46 24.37 -6.99
N LYS A 154 7.41 23.57 -7.45
CA LYS A 154 7.32 22.69 -8.63
C LYS A 154 7.93 21.30 -8.36
N THR A 155 7.50 20.33 -9.15
CA THR A 155 8.07 18.97 -9.11
C THR A 155 8.71 18.71 -10.48
N LYS A 156 10.03 18.56 -10.52
CA LYS A 156 10.81 18.37 -11.76
C LYS A 156 11.76 17.19 -11.58
N GLY A 157 11.68 16.20 -12.48
CA GLY A 157 12.60 15.05 -12.48
C GLY A 157 12.54 14.15 -11.25
N GLY A 158 11.44 14.17 -10.47
CA GLY A 158 11.32 13.42 -9.21
C GLY A 158 11.81 14.18 -7.97
N GLY A 159 12.28 15.42 -8.10
CA GLY A 159 12.63 16.32 -7.00
C GLY A 159 11.68 17.52 -6.88
N ASN A 160 11.64 18.12 -5.68
CA ASN A 160 10.90 19.36 -5.40
C ASN A 160 11.83 20.57 -5.63
N VAL A 161 11.44 21.47 -6.55
CA VAL A 161 12.17 22.71 -6.87
C VAL A 161 11.23 23.89 -6.60
N VAL A 162 11.73 25.00 -6.11
CA VAL A 162 10.95 26.25 -5.98
C VAL A 162 11.46 27.22 -7.04
N GLU A 163 10.54 27.81 -7.80
CA GLU A 163 10.86 28.93 -8.70
C GLU A 163 10.50 30.23 -8.01
N ASP A 164 11.47 31.13 -7.92
CA ASP A 164 11.34 32.41 -7.22
C ASP A 164 11.32 33.54 -8.24
N TYR A 165 10.35 34.46 -8.12
CA TYR A 165 10.16 35.57 -9.04
C TYR A 165 10.03 36.91 -8.30
N PHE A 166 11.01 37.78 -8.47
CA PHE A 166 10.85 39.23 -8.36
C PHE A 166 10.54 39.84 -9.73
N ALA A 167 10.26 41.14 -9.79
CA ALA A 167 9.95 41.83 -11.05
C ALA A 167 11.01 41.62 -12.16
N LYS A 168 12.29 41.58 -11.79
CA LYS A 168 13.40 41.32 -12.73
C LYS A 168 13.33 39.91 -13.33
N ASP A 169 12.95 38.91 -12.54
CA ASP A 169 12.95 37.51 -12.96
C ASP A 169 11.75 37.24 -13.89
N VAL A 170 10.62 37.94 -13.66
CA VAL A 170 9.48 37.96 -14.58
C VAL A 170 9.91 38.55 -15.94
N MET A 171 10.64 39.67 -15.92
CA MET A 171 11.15 40.30 -17.14
C MET A 171 12.14 39.40 -17.90
N GLU A 172 13.06 38.73 -17.20
CA GLU A 172 14.02 37.81 -17.81
C GLU A 172 13.35 36.57 -18.42
N THR A 173 12.32 36.04 -17.74
CA THR A 173 11.66 34.79 -18.14
C THR A 173 10.62 35.00 -19.24
N TYR A 174 9.79 36.04 -19.12
CA TYR A 174 8.63 36.27 -19.98
C TYR A 174 8.81 37.46 -20.95
N GLY A 175 9.85 38.26 -20.77
CA GLY A 175 10.17 39.40 -21.64
C GLY A 175 9.28 40.62 -21.44
N VAL A 176 8.45 40.61 -20.39
CA VAL A 176 7.48 41.65 -20.01
C VAL A 176 7.57 41.92 -18.51
N THR A 177 7.22 43.14 -18.09
CA THR A 177 7.13 43.50 -16.67
C THR A 177 5.90 42.85 -16.00
N PRO A 178 5.84 42.74 -14.66
CA PRO A 178 4.66 42.25 -13.94
C PRO A 178 3.33 42.92 -14.34
N LYS A 179 3.35 44.24 -14.58
CA LYS A 179 2.16 44.98 -15.05
C LYS A 179 1.78 44.60 -16.48
N GLU A 180 2.76 44.52 -17.37
CA GLU A 180 2.59 44.09 -18.76
C GLU A 180 2.19 42.60 -18.87
N PHE A 181 2.49 41.78 -17.85
CA PHE A 181 2.13 40.37 -17.80
C PHE A 181 0.61 40.15 -17.84
N ILE A 182 -0.16 41.08 -17.27
CA ILE A 182 -1.63 41.09 -17.30
C ILE A 182 -2.12 41.18 -18.76
N ASP A 183 -1.61 42.17 -19.50
CA ASP A 183 -1.93 42.36 -20.91
C ASP A 183 -1.49 41.15 -21.76
N MET A 184 -0.34 40.56 -21.45
CA MET A 184 0.13 39.35 -22.14
C MET A 184 -0.84 38.18 -21.91
N LYS A 185 -1.26 37.93 -20.66
CA LYS A 185 -2.24 36.89 -20.30
C LYS A 185 -3.59 37.14 -20.97
N ALA A 186 -4.07 38.37 -20.95
CA ALA A 186 -5.31 38.78 -21.58
C ALA A 186 -5.32 38.56 -23.10
N LEU A 187 -4.19 38.73 -23.79
CA LEU A 187 -4.10 38.44 -25.22
C LEU A 187 -4.10 36.93 -25.52
N MET A 188 -3.40 36.13 -24.72
CA MET A 188 -3.30 34.68 -24.96
C MET A 188 -4.48 33.85 -24.43
N GLY A 189 -5.24 34.42 -23.49
CA GLY A 189 -6.30 33.73 -22.77
C GLY A 189 -5.78 32.74 -21.72
N ASP A 190 -6.69 32.21 -20.91
CA ASP A 190 -6.40 31.18 -19.93
C ASP A 190 -7.46 30.08 -19.99
N ALA A 191 -7.04 28.90 -20.45
CA ALA A 191 -7.93 27.75 -20.56
C ALA A 191 -8.34 27.18 -19.20
N SER A 192 -7.57 27.41 -18.13
CA SER A 192 -7.88 26.91 -16.78
C SER A 192 -9.10 27.63 -16.19
N ASP A 193 -9.14 28.95 -16.34
CA ASP A 193 -10.21 29.80 -15.81
C ASP A 193 -11.23 30.23 -16.88
N ASN A 194 -11.10 29.65 -18.07
CA ASN A 194 -11.95 29.95 -19.23
C ASN A 194 -11.91 31.44 -19.62
N ILE A 195 -10.76 32.08 -19.47
CA ILE A 195 -10.52 33.46 -19.96
C ILE A 195 -10.31 33.36 -21.49
N PRO A 196 -11.17 34.00 -22.30
CA PRO A 196 -11.28 33.70 -23.73
C PRO A 196 -10.05 34.16 -24.55
N GLY A 197 -9.36 35.21 -24.11
CA GLY A 197 -8.21 35.76 -24.81
C GLY A 197 -8.55 36.32 -26.20
N ILE A 198 -7.56 36.48 -27.08
CA ILE A 198 -7.79 36.83 -28.49
C ILE A 198 -7.53 35.60 -29.39
N PRO A 199 -8.53 35.12 -30.15
CA PRO A 199 -8.39 33.91 -30.96
C PRO A 199 -7.20 33.96 -31.93
N GLY A 200 -6.29 32.99 -31.79
CA GLY A 200 -5.12 32.86 -32.65
C GLY A 200 -3.90 33.67 -32.20
N ILE A 201 -3.97 34.36 -31.06
CA ILE A 201 -2.81 34.93 -30.37
C ILE A 201 -2.44 33.99 -29.22
N GLY A 202 -1.25 33.40 -29.27
CA GLY A 202 -0.71 32.57 -28.18
C GLY A 202 0.45 33.27 -27.46
N GLU A 203 0.98 32.64 -26.41
CA GLU A 203 2.01 33.19 -25.50
C GLU A 203 3.15 33.96 -26.20
N LYS A 204 3.76 33.37 -27.23
CA LYS A 204 4.88 34.01 -27.97
C LYS A 204 4.45 35.27 -28.73
N THR A 205 3.27 35.24 -29.33
CA THR A 205 2.73 36.38 -30.09
C THR A 205 2.28 37.48 -29.13
N ALA A 206 1.61 37.11 -28.03
CA ALA A 206 1.20 38.03 -26.97
C ALA A 206 2.42 38.75 -26.35
N SER A 207 3.44 37.99 -25.94
CA SER A 207 4.70 38.55 -25.39
C SER A 207 5.35 39.53 -26.38
N LYS A 208 5.42 39.20 -27.67
CA LYS A 208 5.99 40.10 -28.68
C LYS A 208 5.21 41.41 -28.81
N ILE A 209 3.88 41.33 -28.90
CA ILE A 209 3.00 42.50 -29.02
C ILE A 209 3.16 43.39 -27.79
N ILE A 210 3.08 42.84 -26.58
CA ILE A 210 3.17 43.63 -25.35
C ILE A 210 4.57 44.17 -25.11
N LYS A 211 5.63 43.45 -25.52
CA LYS A 211 6.99 43.98 -25.43
C LYS A 211 7.18 45.25 -26.28
N GLU A 212 6.55 45.29 -27.46
CA GLU A 212 6.62 46.38 -28.42
C GLU A 212 5.67 47.54 -28.06
N PHE A 213 4.41 47.21 -27.75
CA PHE A 213 3.34 48.20 -27.56
C PHE A 213 2.96 48.44 -26.10
N LYS A 214 3.49 47.70 -25.13
CA LYS A 214 3.30 47.89 -23.68
C LYS A 214 1.91 47.59 -23.12
N SER A 215 0.83 47.80 -23.86
CA SER A 215 -0.53 47.42 -23.45
C SER A 215 -1.40 47.04 -24.64
N ILE A 216 -2.53 46.37 -24.37
CA ILE A 216 -3.52 46.02 -25.41
C ILE A 216 -4.09 47.28 -26.07
N GLU A 217 -4.39 48.32 -25.28
CA GLU A 217 -4.95 49.57 -25.75
C GLU A 217 -3.98 50.29 -26.68
N ASN A 218 -2.70 50.39 -26.30
CA ASN A 218 -1.69 51.04 -27.14
C ASN A 218 -1.37 50.22 -28.40
N ALA A 219 -1.45 48.88 -28.34
CA ALA A 219 -1.34 48.03 -29.51
C ALA A 219 -2.51 48.22 -30.49
N TYR A 220 -3.71 48.51 -29.98
CA TYR A 220 -4.89 48.82 -30.79
C TYR A 220 -4.83 50.23 -31.38
N GLU A 221 -4.34 51.22 -30.65
CA GLU A 221 -4.08 52.57 -31.19
C GLU A 221 -3.06 52.56 -32.35
N HIS A 222 -2.11 51.62 -32.31
CA HIS A 222 -1.08 51.42 -33.34
C HIS A 222 -1.31 50.14 -34.16
N ILE A 223 -2.58 49.78 -34.41
CA ILE A 223 -2.96 48.51 -35.04
C ILE A 223 -2.26 48.24 -36.38
N GLU A 224 -1.94 49.28 -37.14
CA GLU A 224 -1.24 49.17 -38.43
C GLU A 224 0.20 48.65 -38.32
N GLU A 225 0.83 48.81 -37.14
CA GLU A 225 2.20 48.39 -36.87
C GLU A 225 2.27 46.96 -36.29
N VAL A 226 1.13 46.41 -35.86
CA VAL A 226 1.05 45.09 -35.22
C VAL A 226 1.37 43.97 -36.22
N MET A 227 2.40 43.17 -35.91
CA MET A 227 2.83 42.03 -36.71
C MET A 227 2.85 40.73 -35.91
N PRO A 228 2.40 39.60 -36.49
CA PRO A 228 2.03 39.38 -37.89
C PRO A 228 0.63 39.88 -38.26
N LYS A 229 0.36 40.11 -39.56
CA LYS A 229 -0.93 40.59 -40.10
C LYS A 229 -2.17 39.80 -39.63
N ARG A 230 -2.00 38.50 -39.32
CA ARG A 230 -3.06 37.67 -38.73
C ARG A 230 -3.40 38.09 -37.29
N ALA A 231 -2.40 38.43 -36.48
CA ALA A 231 -2.59 38.92 -35.13
C ALA A 231 -3.20 40.33 -35.13
N LYS A 232 -2.78 41.20 -36.06
CA LYS A 232 -3.43 42.49 -36.33
C LYS A 232 -4.94 42.33 -36.54
N ASN A 233 -5.34 41.56 -37.57
CA ASN A 233 -6.75 41.40 -37.91
C ASN A 233 -7.57 40.84 -36.74
N LYS A 234 -6.98 39.94 -35.94
CA LYS A 234 -7.66 39.34 -34.78
C LYS A 234 -7.72 40.28 -33.58
N LEU A 235 -6.70 41.10 -33.34
CA LEU A 235 -6.72 42.14 -32.33
C LEU A 235 -7.77 43.21 -32.66
N GLU A 236 -7.91 43.57 -33.94
CA GLU A 236 -8.93 44.51 -34.41
C GLU A 236 -10.36 43.94 -34.26
N GLU A 237 -10.56 42.67 -34.65
CA GLU A 237 -11.86 41.99 -34.61
C GLU A 237 -12.33 41.66 -33.17
N PHE A 238 -11.40 41.36 -32.25
CA PHE A 238 -11.69 40.89 -30.89
C PHE A 238 -11.16 41.82 -29.80
N TYR A 239 -10.99 43.11 -30.08
CA TYR A 239 -10.45 44.09 -29.12
C TYR A 239 -11.24 44.09 -27.80
N ASP A 240 -12.57 44.22 -27.87
CA ASP A 240 -13.44 44.24 -26.68
C ASP A 240 -13.32 42.96 -25.84
N GLN A 241 -13.10 41.81 -26.48
CA GLN A 241 -12.85 40.54 -25.80
C GLN A 241 -11.48 40.51 -25.12
N GLY A 242 -10.46 41.12 -25.73
CA GLY A 242 -9.14 41.32 -25.12
C GLY A 242 -9.20 42.23 -23.89
N VAL A 243 -9.96 43.32 -23.96
CA VAL A 243 -10.18 44.23 -22.81
C VAL A 243 -10.94 43.51 -21.69
N LEU A 244 -12.01 42.77 -22.00
CA LEU A 244 -12.71 41.94 -21.02
C LEU A 244 -11.76 40.90 -20.39
N SER A 245 -10.94 40.23 -21.20
CA SER A 245 -9.97 39.25 -20.71
C SER A 245 -8.93 39.88 -19.79
N LYS A 246 -8.54 41.14 -20.05
CA LYS A 246 -7.64 41.92 -19.18
C LYS A 246 -8.29 42.21 -17.85
N GLU A 247 -9.55 42.62 -17.84
CA GLU A 247 -10.27 42.89 -16.59
C GLU A 247 -10.47 41.61 -15.76
N LEU A 248 -10.75 40.48 -16.41
CA LEU A 248 -10.84 39.16 -15.75
C LEU A 248 -9.50 38.69 -15.18
N ALA A 249 -8.38 38.89 -15.90
CA ALA A 249 -7.05 38.45 -15.46
C ALA A 249 -6.39 39.38 -14.42
N THR A 250 -6.92 40.59 -14.22
CA THR A 250 -6.36 41.56 -13.28
C THR A 250 -6.73 41.20 -11.84
N ILE A 251 -5.73 41.08 -10.98
CA ILE A 251 -5.91 40.89 -9.52
C ILE A 251 -6.29 42.24 -8.89
N LYS A 252 -7.32 42.24 -8.05
CA LYS A 252 -7.72 43.43 -7.28
C LYS A 252 -6.76 43.64 -6.11
N LEU A 253 -6.45 44.92 -5.83
CA LEU A 253 -5.43 45.33 -4.85
C LEU A 253 -6.02 46.19 -3.72
N ASP A 254 -7.34 46.29 -3.68
CA ASP A 254 -8.13 47.17 -2.82
C ASP A 254 -9.32 46.45 -2.17
N CYS A 255 -9.20 45.13 -1.96
CA CYS A 255 -10.23 44.33 -1.28
C CYS A 255 -10.46 44.81 0.16
N PRO A 256 -11.70 44.72 0.69
CA PRO A 256 -11.98 44.99 2.09
C PRO A 256 -11.42 43.87 2.96
N ILE A 257 -10.19 44.03 3.45
CA ILE A 257 -9.55 43.06 4.36
C ILE A 257 -9.68 43.58 5.80
N GLU A 258 -10.35 42.81 6.66
CA GLU A 258 -10.48 43.12 8.10
C GLU A 258 -9.22 42.77 8.91
N LEU A 259 -8.36 41.89 8.39
CA LEU A 259 -7.16 41.42 9.08
C LEU A 259 -6.11 42.53 9.24
N SER A 260 -5.71 42.82 10.48
CA SER A 260 -4.62 43.76 10.76
C SER A 260 -3.25 43.07 10.78
N PHE A 261 -2.16 43.85 10.67
CA PHE A 261 -0.82 43.28 10.83
C PHE A 261 -0.56 42.75 12.25
N GLU A 262 -1.22 43.27 13.29
CA GLU A 262 -1.06 42.69 14.63
C GLU A 262 -1.67 41.28 14.71
N ASP A 263 -2.80 41.04 14.03
CA ASP A 263 -3.42 39.73 13.94
C ASP A 263 -2.57 38.74 13.12
N ALA A 264 -1.83 39.25 12.14
CA ALA A 264 -0.93 38.48 11.29
C ALA A 264 0.42 38.15 11.93
N LYS A 265 0.69 38.60 13.16
CA LYS A 265 1.98 38.39 13.81
C LYS A 265 2.25 36.90 14.05
N PHE A 266 3.39 36.42 13.56
CA PHE A 266 3.76 35.01 13.68
C PHE A 266 4.19 34.71 15.13
N ASN A 267 3.37 33.93 15.82
CA ASN A 267 3.61 33.43 17.17
C ASN A 267 3.87 31.91 17.13
N ASP A 268 3.96 31.28 18.30
CA ASP A 268 4.04 29.83 18.38
C ASP A 268 2.73 29.19 17.86
N ILE A 269 2.86 28.33 16.86
CA ILE A 269 1.76 27.64 16.17
C ILE A 269 1.47 26.25 16.74
N PHE A 270 2.26 25.81 17.74
CA PHE A 270 2.18 24.48 18.33
C PHE A 270 1.23 24.45 19.54
N THR A 271 -0.04 24.83 19.34
CA THR A 271 -1.03 24.89 20.43
C THR A 271 -1.55 23.51 20.87
N GLY A 272 -2.11 23.43 22.08
CA GLY A 272 -2.77 22.19 22.56
C GLY A 272 -3.96 21.74 21.70
N GLU A 273 -4.72 22.68 21.14
CA GLU A 273 -5.84 22.37 20.24
C GLU A 273 -5.33 21.78 18.91
N ALA A 274 -4.28 22.37 18.33
CA ALA A 274 -3.63 21.87 17.13
C ALA A 274 -3.08 20.46 17.36
N TYR A 275 -2.47 20.20 18.53
CA TYR A 275 -1.97 18.87 18.90
C TYR A 275 -3.08 17.82 18.86
N GLN A 276 -4.24 18.09 19.47
CA GLN A 276 -5.36 17.15 19.49
C GLN A 276 -5.93 16.90 18.09
N LEU A 277 -6.05 17.94 17.26
CA LEU A 277 -6.59 17.80 15.91
C LEU A 277 -5.62 17.01 15.01
N LEU A 278 -4.33 17.32 15.06
CA LEU A 278 -3.29 16.58 14.31
C LEU A 278 -3.16 15.12 14.80
N LYS A 279 -3.44 14.86 16.08
CA LYS A 279 -3.52 13.52 16.66
C LYS A 279 -4.68 12.73 16.07
N GLN A 280 -5.85 13.34 15.95
CA GLN A 280 -7.02 12.72 15.30
C GLN A 280 -6.83 12.50 13.79
N LEU A 281 -6.02 13.34 13.15
CA LEU A 281 -5.61 13.18 11.74
C LEU A 281 -4.45 12.19 11.55
N GLU A 282 -3.91 11.64 12.64
CA GLU A 282 -2.84 10.63 12.65
C GLU A 282 -1.51 11.14 12.05
N PHE A 283 -1.25 12.44 12.10
CA PHE A 283 -0.04 13.05 11.56
C PHE A 283 1.16 12.96 12.52
N LYS A 284 1.60 11.71 12.79
CA LYS A 284 2.74 11.41 13.67
C LYS A 284 3.98 12.26 13.37
N SER A 285 4.32 12.50 12.09
CA SER A 285 5.48 13.30 11.70
C SER A 285 5.36 14.78 12.06
N VAL A 286 4.14 15.33 12.09
CA VAL A 286 3.87 16.72 12.47
C VAL A 286 3.83 16.85 13.99
N LEU A 287 3.27 15.87 14.70
CA LEU A 287 3.23 15.86 16.16
C LEU A 287 4.63 15.94 16.80
N LYS A 288 5.66 15.40 16.14
CA LYS A 288 7.07 15.50 16.58
C LYS A 288 7.62 16.93 16.62
N LYS A 289 6.93 17.89 15.98
CA LYS A 289 7.31 19.31 16.02
C LYS A 289 6.75 20.06 17.23
N PHE A 290 5.84 19.45 18.00
CA PHE A 290 5.32 20.03 19.23
C PHE A 290 6.32 19.75 20.36
N ASP A 291 6.68 20.79 21.10
CA ASP A 291 7.41 20.62 22.36
C ASP A 291 6.44 19.96 23.36
N GLY A 292 6.89 18.89 24.04
CA GLY A 292 6.05 17.87 24.71
C GLY A 292 5.11 18.32 25.85
N GLU A 293 4.78 19.60 25.99
CA GLU A 293 3.89 20.16 27.03
C GLU A 293 2.39 20.00 26.72
N HIS A 294 2.00 19.62 25.50
CA HIS A 294 0.60 19.67 25.03
C HIS A 294 -0.18 18.35 25.02
N GLY A 295 0.40 17.27 25.55
CA GLY A 295 -0.29 15.99 25.73
C GLY A 295 -0.26 15.55 27.18
N GLU A 296 -1.40 15.20 27.77
CA GLU A 296 -1.40 14.18 28.83
C GLU A 296 -0.87 12.89 28.17
N GLU A 297 0.42 12.60 28.38
CA GLU A 297 1.02 11.37 27.92
C GLU A 297 0.42 10.20 28.69
N PHE A 298 -0.24 9.31 27.97
CA PHE A 298 -0.72 8.07 28.56
C PHE A 298 0.48 7.21 28.95
N SER A 299 0.69 7.04 30.24
CA SER A 299 1.71 6.15 30.80
C SER A 299 1.05 4.95 31.46
N VAL A 300 1.54 3.75 31.14
CA VAL A 300 1.15 2.54 31.88
C VAL A 300 1.87 2.55 33.23
N ASN A 301 1.12 2.39 34.31
CA ASN A 301 1.71 2.19 35.64
C ASN A 301 2.29 0.78 35.74
N LEU A 302 3.60 0.66 35.52
CA LEU A 302 4.33 -0.59 35.46
C LEU A 302 5.02 -0.89 36.80
N LYS A 303 4.58 -1.96 37.49
CA LYS A 303 5.21 -2.42 38.73
C LYS A 303 6.23 -3.53 38.43
N LYS A 304 7.50 -3.31 38.79
CA LYS A 304 8.55 -4.31 38.64
C LYS A 304 8.48 -5.34 39.75
N VAL A 305 8.70 -6.61 39.39
CA VAL A 305 8.63 -7.77 40.30
C VAL A 305 9.89 -8.61 40.11
N PHE A 306 10.63 -8.80 41.20
CA PHE A 306 11.88 -9.55 41.23
C PHE A 306 11.81 -10.78 42.16
N GLU A 307 10.87 -10.77 43.12
CA GLU A 307 10.77 -11.80 44.17
C GLU A 307 9.69 -12.84 43.84
N LEU A 308 9.99 -14.11 44.08
CA LEU A 308 9.09 -15.24 43.79
C LEU A 308 7.77 -15.16 44.56
N ASP A 309 7.80 -14.82 45.85
CA ASP A 309 6.59 -14.73 46.69
C ASP A 309 5.62 -13.64 46.19
N GLU A 310 6.17 -12.52 45.70
CA GLU A 310 5.36 -11.46 45.09
C GLU A 310 4.77 -11.93 43.75
N ALA A 311 5.57 -12.65 42.95
CA ALA A 311 5.10 -13.20 41.69
C ALA A 311 3.97 -14.21 41.87
N ASP A 312 4.09 -15.14 42.83
CA ASP A 312 3.06 -16.13 43.15
C ASP A 312 1.73 -15.46 43.53
N GLN A 313 1.78 -14.36 44.31
CA GLN A 313 0.59 -13.61 44.68
C GLN A 313 -0.08 -12.95 43.47
N ILE A 314 0.71 -12.37 42.57
CA ILE A 314 0.20 -11.72 41.36
C ILE A 314 -0.41 -12.75 40.41
N PHE A 315 0.27 -13.86 40.13
CA PHE A 315 -0.28 -14.93 39.28
C PHE A 315 -1.53 -15.57 39.90
N SER A 316 -1.55 -15.79 41.22
CA SER A 316 -2.75 -16.29 41.92
C SER A 316 -3.95 -15.36 41.81
N ARG A 317 -3.72 -14.04 41.72
CA ARG A 317 -4.76 -13.06 41.44
C ARG A 317 -5.17 -13.09 39.97
N ALA A 318 -4.20 -13.11 39.05
CA ALA A 318 -4.45 -13.17 37.61
C ALA A 318 -5.31 -14.37 37.20
N LYS A 319 -5.08 -15.55 37.79
CA LYS A 319 -5.88 -16.78 37.57
C LYS A 319 -7.37 -16.64 37.93
N LYS A 320 -7.75 -15.60 38.68
CA LYS A 320 -9.14 -15.33 39.09
C LYS A 320 -9.80 -14.21 38.26
N CYS A 321 -9.04 -13.57 37.38
CA CYS A 321 -9.54 -12.51 36.51
C CYS A 321 -10.25 -13.11 35.28
N GLU A 322 -11.10 -12.31 34.64
CA GLU A 322 -11.77 -12.69 33.38
C GLU A 322 -10.85 -12.60 32.17
N ALA A 323 -9.82 -11.76 32.26
CA ALA A 323 -8.89 -11.50 31.17
C ALA A 323 -7.49 -11.11 31.66
N ALA A 324 -6.47 -11.51 30.89
CA ALA A 324 -5.09 -11.10 31.08
C ALA A 324 -4.43 -10.79 29.72
N GLY A 325 -3.46 -9.87 29.72
CA GLY A 325 -2.61 -9.54 28.57
C GLY A 325 -1.15 -9.79 28.88
N LEU A 326 -0.42 -10.43 27.96
CA LEU A 326 0.97 -10.83 28.14
C LEU A 326 1.88 -10.19 27.08
N ALA A 327 3.15 -10.00 27.44
CA ALA A 327 4.24 -9.67 26.52
C ALA A 327 5.52 -10.36 26.98
N VAL A 328 6.31 -10.92 26.06
CA VAL A 328 7.50 -11.72 26.41
C VAL A 328 8.67 -11.32 25.52
N TYR A 329 9.83 -11.08 26.14
CA TYR A 329 11.09 -10.82 25.45
C TYR A 329 12.22 -11.62 26.09
N HIS A 330 13.10 -12.15 25.25
CA HIS A 330 14.30 -12.87 25.67
C HIS A 330 15.55 -12.07 25.31
N GLU A 331 16.52 -12.06 26.21
CA GLU A 331 17.87 -11.55 25.96
C GLU A 331 18.86 -12.48 26.67
N GLN A 332 19.60 -13.26 25.89
CA GLN A 332 20.50 -14.31 26.39
C GLN A 332 19.74 -15.29 27.32
N GLU A 333 20.16 -15.41 28.58
CA GLU A 333 19.52 -16.25 29.60
C GLU A 333 18.36 -15.53 30.33
N ASN A 334 18.18 -14.23 30.10
CA ASN A 334 17.16 -13.44 30.79
C ASN A 334 15.84 -13.42 30.02
N THR A 335 14.74 -13.48 30.76
CA THR A 335 13.38 -13.29 30.24
C THR A 335 12.73 -12.11 30.95
N PHE A 336 12.11 -11.25 30.14
CA PHE A 336 11.31 -10.12 30.60
C PHE A 336 9.87 -10.38 30.23
N PHE A 337 9.01 -10.44 31.24
CA PHE A 337 7.62 -10.85 31.10
C PHE A 337 6.70 -9.73 31.58
N GLY A 338 5.89 -9.19 30.67
CA GLY A 338 4.83 -8.24 30.97
C GLY A 338 3.52 -8.96 31.24
N LEU A 339 2.81 -8.58 32.31
CA LEU A 339 1.46 -9.06 32.62
C LEU A 339 0.56 -7.87 32.93
N CYS A 340 -0.52 -7.71 32.17
CA CYS A 340 -1.61 -6.83 32.52
C CYS A 340 -2.83 -7.66 32.93
N ILE A 341 -3.47 -7.29 34.05
CA ILE A 341 -4.72 -7.89 34.49
C ILE A 341 -5.83 -6.84 34.51
N GLU A 342 -7.03 -7.26 34.08
CA GLU A 342 -8.24 -6.43 34.04
C GLU A 342 -8.07 -5.08 33.30
N GLY A 343 -7.07 -4.96 32.42
CA GLY A 343 -6.77 -3.74 31.66
C GLY A 343 -6.38 -2.54 32.54
N LYS A 344 -5.84 -2.77 33.75
CA LYS A 344 -5.53 -1.70 34.71
C LYS A 344 -4.14 -1.84 35.33
N GLU A 345 -3.85 -2.99 35.92
CA GLU A 345 -2.59 -3.21 36.64
C GLU A 345 -1.61 -3.94 35.73
N THR A 346 -0.43 -3.35 35.52
CA THR A 346 0.60 -3.93 34.65
C THR A 346 1.88 -4.19 35.45
N PHE A 347 2.42 -5.39 35.29
CA PHE A 347 3.60 -5.91 35.99
C PHE A 347 4.70 -6.23 34.99
N LEU A 348 5.95 -5.97 35.37
CA LEU A 348 7.13 -6.42 34.65
C LEU A 348 7.92 -7.36 35.56
N PHE A 349 8.01 -8.62 35.14
CA PHE A 349 8.83 -9.62 35.79
C PHE A 349 10.16 -9.73 35.05
N GLN A 350 11.24 -9.80 35.80
CA GLN A 350 12.58 -10.01 35.27
C GLN A 350 13.17 -11.25 35.94
N THR A 351 13.73 -12.16 35.15
CA THR A 351 14.40 -13.33 35.69
C THR A 351 15.57 -12.93 36.60
N GLU A 352 15.45 -13.24 37.88
CA GLU A 352 16.46 -13.01 38.91
C GLU A 352 16.27 -14.02 40.04
N GLY A 353 17.37 -14.58 40.57
CA GLY A 353 17.32 -15.53 41.68
C GLY A 353 16.48 -16.77 41.38
N PHE A 354 15.37 -16.94 42.12
CA PHE A 354 14.45 -18.08 41.97
C PHE A 354 13.37 -17.85 40.90
N LEU A 355 13.25 -16.63 40.35
CA LEU A 355 12.33 -16.33 39.27
C LEU A 355 12.96 -16.74 37.94
N THR A 356 12.73 -17.99 37.52
CA THR A 356 13.31 -18.56 36.31
C THR A 356 12.39 -18.38 35.09
N ARG A 357 12.95 -18.52 33.88
CA ARG A 357 12.18 -18.58 32.63
C ARG A 357 11.10 -19.66 32.69
N ASP A 358 11.49 -20.88 33.07
CA ASP A 358 10.57 -22.03 33.16
C ASP A 358 9.39 -21.75 34.10
N TYR A 359 9.66 -21.09 35.23
CA TYR A 359 8.59 -20.69 36.15
C TYR A 359 7.64 -19.67 35.50
N LEU A 360 8.17 -18.59 34.90
CA LEU A 360 7.35 -17.54 34.29
C LEU A 360 6.51 -18.07 33.12
N MET A 361 7.13 -18.84 32.23
CA MET A 361 6.44 -19.44 31.08
C MET A 361 5.45 -20.51 31.53
N GLY A 362 5.78 -21.29 32.57
CA GLY A 362 4.85 -22.24 33.20
C GLY A 362 3.62 -21.55 33.80
N GLN A 363 3.80 -20.44 34.53
CA GLN A 363 2.70 -19.63 35.05
C GLN A 363 1.85 -19.02 33.93
N ALA A 364 2.49 -18.53 32.86
CA ALA A 364 1.79 -18.00 31.69
C ALA A 364 0.93 -19.09 31.00
N GLY A 365 1.48 -20.29 30.78
CA GLY A 365 0.73 -21.43 30.26
C GLY A 365 -0.44 -21.84 31.18
N GLU A 366 -0.26 -21.79 32.50
CA GLU A 366 -1.37 -22.00 33.45
C GLU A 366 -2.46 -20.93 33.32
N LEU A 367 -2.10 -19.66 33.08
CA LEU A 367 -3.10 -18.61 32.84
C LEU A 367 -3.98 -18.96 31.64
N TYR A 368 -3.42 -19.41 30.50
CA TYR A 368 -4.24 -19.86 29.37
C TYR A 368 -5.17 -21.03 29.74
N ARG A 369 -4.82 -21.88 30.69
CA ARG A 369 -5.70 -22.99 31.12
C ARG A 369 -6.79 -22.58 32.11
N THR A 370 -6.58 -21.51 32.86
CA THR A 370 -7.48 -21.10 33.95
C THR A 370 -8.30 -19.85 33.66
N VAL A 371 -7.74 -18.90 32.91
CA VAL A 371 -8.35 -17.61 32.62
C VAL A 371 -9.17 -17.74 31.34
N PRO A 372 -10.41 -17.23 31.29
CA PRO A 372 -11.27 -17.37 30.12
C PRO A 372 -10.66 -16.82 28.83
N ARG A 373 -9.91 -15.71 28.91
CA ARG A 373 -9.27 -15.05 27.77
C ARG A 373 -7.88 -14.57 28.15
N VAL A 374 -6.86 -15.05 27.46
CA VAL A 374 -5.50 -14.58 27.62
C VAL A 374 -5.00 -14.09 26.28
N SER A 375 -4.57 -12.83 26.27
CA SER A 375 -4.22 -12.13 25.05
C SER A 375 -2.74 -11.83 24.98
N MET A 376 -2.19 -11.95 23.78
CA MET A 376 -0.82 -11.55 23.48
C MET A 376 -0.74 -11.19 21.99
N LEU A 377 0.24 -10.37 21.60
CA LEU A 377 0.52 -10.10 20.20
C LEU A 377 1.49 -11.16 19.68
N ASN A 378 1.19 -11.79 18.55
CA ASN A 378 2.01 -12.82 17.90
C ASN A 378 2.26 -14.06 18.78
N VAL A 379 1.19 -14.66 19.31
CA VAL A 379 1.22 -15.83 20.21
C VAL A 379 2.03 -16.99 19.62
N LYS A 380 2.01 -17.13 18.28
CA LYS A 380 2.70 -18.19 17.54
C LYS A 380 4.17 -18.38 17.98
N GLU A 381 4.89 -17.29 18.23
CA GLU A 381 6.33 -17.32 18.56
C GLU A 381 6.62 -18.00 19.91
N PHE A 382 5.60 -18.20 20.76
CA PHE A 382 5.75 -18.67 22.14
C PHE A 382 4.95 -19.94 22.44
N LEU A 383 4.35 -20.59 21.44
CA LEU A 383 3.44 -21.73 21.64
C LEU A 383 4.10 -22.89 22.41
N ASP A 384 5.33 -23.27 22.06
CA ASP A 384 6.04 -24.37 22.74
C ASP A 384 6.41 -24.02 24.18
N GLU A 385 6.93 -22.82 24.41
CA GLU A 385 7.31 -22.36 25.75
C GLU A 385 6.11 -22.24 26.69
N LEU A 386 4.95 -21.86 26.14
CA LEU A 386 3.68 -21.79 26.88
C LEU A 386 2.97 -23.14 26.95
N SER A 387 3.45 -24.16 26.24
CA SER A 387 2.82 -25.49 26.12
C SER A 387 1.35 -25.41 25.71
N LEU A 388 1.08 -24.62 24.67
CA LEU A 388 -0.25 -24.39 24.10
C LEU A 388 -0.51 -25.26 22.88
N SER A 389 -1.77 -25.60 22.66
CA SER A 389 -2.23 -26.34 21.48
C SER A 389 -3.49 -25.74 20.85
N GLU A 390 -3.92 -26.31 19.73
CA GLU A 390 -5.17 -25.95 19.07
C GLU A 390 -6.44 -26.18 19.92
N ASP A 391 -6.35 -26.90 21.04
CA ASP A 391 -7.46 -27.15 21.96
C ASP A 391 -7.62 -26.05 23.04
N ASP A 392 -6.63 -25.18 23.21
CA ASP A 392 -6.64 -24.11 24.22
C ASP A 392 -7.50 -22.91 23.77
N LYS A 393 -8.77 -22.93 24.19
CA LYS A 393 -9.79 -21.96 23.75
C LYS A 393 -9.63 -20.53 24.29
N SER A 394 -8.76 -20.33 25.27
CA SER A 394 -8.51 -19.01 25.87
C SER A 394 -7.58 -18.14 25.03
N ILE A 395 -6.91 -18.72 24.01
CA ILE A 395 -5.94 -18.03 23.19
C ILE A 395 -6.60 -16.86 22.46
N PHE A 396 -6.05 -15.66 22.67
CA PHE A 396 -6.41 -14.48 21.92
C PHE A 396 -5.16 -13.80 21.35
N ASP A 397 -4.95 -13.89 20.04
CA ASP A 397 -3.93 -13.10 19.35
C ASP A 397 -4.50 -11.75 18.88
N ALA A 398 -4.10 -10.67 19.55
CA ALA A 398 -4.62 -9.33 19.26
C ALA A 398 -4.20 -8.82 17.87
N ALA A 399 -3.01 -9.19 17.39
CA ALA A 399 -2.52 -8.79 16.07
C ALA A 399 -3.29 -9.49 14.95
N LEU A 400 -3.58 -10.79 15.12
CA LEU A 400 -4.39 -11.56 14.19
C LEU A 400 -5.85 -11.08 14.15
N ALA A 401 -6.43 -10.74 15.31
CA ALA A 401 -7.76 -10.15 15.40
C ALA A 401 -7.82 -8.78 14.68
N ALA A 402 -6.84 -7.91 14.91
CA ALA A 402 -6.72 -6.62 14.23
C ALA A 402 -6.55 -6.77 12.71
N TYR A 403 -5.77 -7.76 12.26
CA TYR A 403 -5.61 -8.10 10.85
C TYR A 403 -6.93 -8.48 10.18
N LEU A 404 -7.75 -9.34 10.80
CA LEU A 404 -9.03 -9.72 10.23
C LEU A 404 -9.96 -8.51 10.05
N ILE A 405 -9.98 -7.61 11.04
CA ILE A 405 -10.82 -6.40 11.00
C ILE A 405 -10.34 -5.44 9.90
N ASN A 406 -9.02 -5.27 9.74
CA ASN A 406 -8.46 -4.42 8.69
C ASN A 406 -7.20 -5.03 8.05
N PRO A 407 -7.36 -5.84 6.99
CA PRO A 407 -6.26 -6.55 6.34
C PRO A 407 -5.48 -5.68 5.33
N LEU A 408 -5.73 -4.37 5.29
CA LEU A 408 -5.04 -3.41 4.41
C LEU A 408 -3.84 -2.73 5.07
N LYS A 409 -3.63 -2.94 6.37
CA LYS A 409 -2.53 -2.30 7.12
C LYS A 409 -1.20 -2.99 6.85
N SER A 410 -0.14 -2.21 6.99
CA SER A 410 1.24 -2.71 6.86
C SER A 410 1.74 -3.41 8.11
N THR A 411 1.21 -3.04 9.29
CA THR A 411 1.67 -3.47 10.61
C THR A 411 0.49 -3.58 11.57
N TYR A 412 0.69 -4.39 12.61
CA TYR A 412 -0.27 -4.65 13.69
C TYR A 412 0.45 -4.61 15.04
N GLU A 413 1.28 -3.58 15.24
CA GLU A 413 2.01 -3.37 16.50
C GLU A 413 1.08 -2.79 17.58
N TYR A 414 1.53 -2.75 18.83
CA TYR A 414 0.70 -2.29 19.96
C TYR A 414 0.24 -0.84 19.80
N ASP A 415 1.04 0.05 19.21
CA ASP A 415 0.68 1.45 19.01
C ASP A 415 -0.38 1.61 17.91
N ASP A 416 -0.34 0.74 16.90
CA ASP A 416 -1.41 0.66 15.90
C ASP A 416 -2.71 0.20 16.56
N ILE A 417 -2.68 -0.95 17.22
CA ILE A 417 -3.87 -1.52 17.86
C ILE A 417 -4.46 -0.57 18.93
N SER A 418 -3.61 0.07 19.73
CA SER A 418 -4.06 1.03 20.74
C SER A 418 -4.75 2.25 20.13
N ARG A 419 -4.15 2.84 19.09
CA ARG A 419 -4.73 3.98 18.36
C ARG A 419 -6.10 3.61 17.79
N ASP A 420 -6.16 2.48 17.11
CA ASP A 420 -7.31 2.10 16.30
C ASP A 420 -8.50 1.60 17.12
N TYR A 421 -8.25 0.96 18.28
CA TYR A 421 -9.29 0.30 19.07
C TYR A 421 -9.49 0.87 20.47
N LEU A 422 -8.52 1.60 21.01
CA LEU A 422 -8.64 2.31 22.30
C LEU A 422 -8.72 3.83 22.14
N GLY A 423 -8.35 4.37 20.97
CA GLY A 423 -8.21 5.82 20.78
C GLY A 423 -7.03 6.44 21.54
N ILE A 424 -6.10 5.59 22.03
CA ILE A 424 -4.92 5.99 22.79
C ILE A 424 -3.73 5.96 21.84
N MET A 425 -3.06 7.10 21.69
CA MET A 425 -1.82 7.16 20.93
C MET A 425 -0.67 6.81 21.85
N LEU A 426 0.02 5.72 21.50
CA LEU A 426 1.25 5.29 22.16
C LEU A 426 2.43 5.57 21.22
N PRO A 427 3.63 5.84 21.77
CA PRO A 427 4.83 5.92 20.96
C PRO A 427 5.15 4.53 20.37
N SER A 428 5.51 4.49 19.09
CA SER A 428 5.90 3.24 18.42
C SER A 428 7.27 2.74 18.90
N LYS A 429 7.58 1.46 18.69
CA LYS A 429 8.92 0.91 19.02
C LYS A 429 10.04 1.71 18.37
N LYS A 430 9.84 2.11 17.10
CA LYS A 430 10.83 2.88 16.33
C LYS A 430 11.07 4.28 16.90
N GLU A 431 10.04 4.89 17.50
CA GLU A 431 10.14 6.20 18.13
C GLU A 431 10.88 6.12 19.45
N LEU A 432 10.53 5.15 20.30
CA LEU A 432 11.17 4.95 21.60
C LEU A 432 12.65 4.53 21.47
N LEU A 433 12.98 3.71 20.48
CA LEU A 433 14.33 3.19 20.31
C LEU A 433 15.28 4.15 19.60
N ASP A 434 14.79 5.23 18.98
CA ASP A 434 15.59 6.22 18.22
C ASP A 434 16.72 5.59 17.37
N LYS A 435 16.33 4.76 16.40
CA LYS A 435 17.22 3.99 15.50
C LYS A 435 17.99 2.83 16.14
N ARG A 436 17.93 2.62 17.46
CA ARG A 436 18.37 1.34 18.06
C ARG A 436 17.51 0.21 17.52
N LYS A 437 18.13 -0.95 17.31
CA LYS A 437 17.44 -2.15 16.80
C LYS A 437 16.89 -3.04 17.91
N SER A 438 17.33 -2.83 19.14
CA SER A 438 17.01 -3.68 20.29
C SER A 438 16.53 -2.82 21.46
N ILE A 439 15.62 -3.39 22.25
CA ILE A 439 15.21 -2.87 23.56
C ILE A 439 16.27 -3.15 24.65
N PHE A 440 17.35 -3.85 24.28
CA PHE A 440 18.45 -4.23 25.14
C PHE A 440 19.74 -3.50 24.74
N GLU A 441 20.55 -3.16 25.73
CA GLU A 441 21.92 -2.67 25.56
C GLU A 441 22.84 -3.35 26.58
N GLU A 442 23.94 -3.93 26.11
CA GLU A 442 24.88 -4.69 26.93
C GLU A 442 24.22 -5.78 27.80
N GLY A 443 23.17 -6.43 27.28
CA GLY A 443 22.41 -7.49 27.97
C GLY A 443 21.43 -6.99 29.04
N LYS A 444 21.19 -5.69 29.13
CA LYS A 444 20.24 -5.08 30.08
C LYS A 444 19.06 -4.47 29.33
N LEU A 445 17.87 -4.58 29.93
CA LEU A 445 16.66 -3.93 29.43
C LEU A 445 16.77 -2.42 29.62
N LEU A 446 16.53 -1.68 28.54
CA LEU A 446 16.48 -0.22 28.54
C LEU A 446 15.16 0.28 29.17
N PRO A 447 15.12 1.50 29.76
CA PRO A 447 13.87 2.10 30.24
C PRO A 447 12.77 2.14 29.16
N GLU A 448 13.15 2.39 27.91
CA GLU A 448 12.25 2.37 26.76
C GLU A 448 11.73 0.96 26.45
N GLY A 449 12.55 -0.06 26.72
CA GLY A 449 12.13 -1.46 26.66
C GLY A 449 11.09 -1.81 27.71
N GLU A 450 11.23 -1.31 28.94
CA GLU A 450 10.22 -1.47 30.00
C GLU A 450 8.88 -0.86 29.57
N GLN A 451 8.91 0.33 28.97
CA GLN A 451 7.72 0.98 28.42
C GLN A 451 7.07 0.15 27.32
N ILE A 452 7.85 -0.36 26.36
CA ILE A 452 7.35 -1.21 25.26
C ILE A 452 6.66 -2.45 25.81
N ILE A 453 7.29 -3.18 26.74
CA ILE A 453 6.72 -4.40 27.33
C ILE A 453 5.43 -4.06 28.10
N GLY A 454 5.43 -2.97 28.87
CA GLY A 454 4.25 -2.50 29.60
C GLY A 454 3.10 -2.12 28.66
N TYR A 455 3.39 -1.40 27.57
CA TYR A 455 2.39 -1.03 26.56
C TYR A 455 1.84 -2.26 25.84
N GLU A 456 2.67 -3.23 25.46
CA GLU A 456 2.22 -4.46 24.81
C GLU A 456 1.30 -5.30 25.70
N ALA A 457 1.70 -5.55 26.95
CA ALA A 457 0.87 -6.30 27.89
C ALA A 457 -0.46 -5.57 28.17
N TYR A 458 -0.42 -4.24 28.34
CA TYR A 458 -1.61 -3.42 28.53
C TYR A 458 -2.55 -3.48 27.32
N VAL A 459 -2.03 -3.22 26.11
CA VAL A 459 -2.82 -3.22 24.87
C VAL A 459 -3.39 -4.61 24.59
N ALA A 460 -2.59 -5.66 24.79
CA ALA A 460 -3.05 -7.04 24.67
C ALA A 460 -4.28 -7.29 25.55
N CYS A 461 -4.27 -6.85 26.80
CA CYS A 461 -5.42 -7.02 27.72
C CYS A 461 -6.60 -6.10 27.38
N ALA A 462 -6.35 -4.79 27.21
CA ALA A 462 -7.38 -3.78 27.07
C ALA A 462 -8.14 -3.89 25.73
N CYS A 463 -7.50 -4.43 24.69
CA CYS A 463 -8.11 -4.58 23.37
C CYS A 463 -8.92 -5.87 23.18
N ILE A 464 -8.93 -6.80 24.13
CA ILE A 464 -9.69 -8.07 24.00
C ILE A 464 -11.15 -7.79 23.67
N GLU A 465 -11.85 -7.02 24.51
CA GLU A 465 -13.28 -6.75 24.31
C GLU A 465 -13.55 -5.89 23.06
N PRO A 466 -12.84 -4.76 22.82
CA PRO A 466 -13.02 -3.99 21.59
C PRO A 466 -12.84 -4.82 20.31
N LEU A 467 -11.76 -5.60 20.20
CA LEU A 467 -11.47 -6.42 19.03
C LEU A 467 -12.50 -7.54 18.88
N ARG A 468 -12.80 -8.26 19.97
CA ARG A 468 -13.78 -9.34 19.95
C ARG A 468 -15.18 -8.86 19.60
N LYS A 469 -15.60 -7.71 20.15
CA LYS A 469 -16.87 -7.06 19.80
C LYS A 469 -16.91 -6.75 18.31
N LYS A 470 -15.83 -6.18 17.74
CA LYS A 470 -15.76 -5.87 16.31
C LYS A 470 -15.80 -7.12 15.43
N LEU A 471 -15.07 -8.18 15.80
CA LEU A 471 -15.15 -9.48 15.13
C LEU A 471 -16.57 -10.07 15.17
N THR A 472 -17.29 -9.88 16.28
CA THR A 472 -18.68 -10.33 16.43
C THR A 472 -19.63 -9.52 15.55
N GLU A 473 -19.53 -8.19 15.58
CA GLU A 473 -20.35 -7.28 14.75
C GLU A 473 -20.17 -7.53 13.25
N THR A 474 -18.95 -7.91 12.85
CA THR A 474 -18.62 -8.23 11.46
C THR A 474 -18.85 -9.70 11.06
N GLY A 475 -19.27 -10.56 12.00
CA GLY A 475 -19.49 -11.98 11.75
C GLY A 475 -18.21 -12.83 11.56
N MET A 476 -17.04 -12.30 11.89
CA MET A 476 -15.73 -12.96 11.72
C MET A 476 -15.24 -13.69 12.97
N LEU A 477 -15.98 -13.66 14.08
CA LEU A 477 -15.54 -14.31 15.33
C LEU A 477 -15.31 -15.82 15.17
N SER A 478 -16.21 -16.54 14.49
CA SER A 478 -16.03 -17.97 14.24
C SER A 478 -14.86 -18.25 13.29
N LEU A 479 -14.64 -17.40 12.29
CA LEU A 479 -13.46 -17.52 11.42
C LEU A 479 -12.16 -17.32 12.21
N TYR A 480 -12.14 -16.39 13.15
CA TYR A 480 -11.00 -16.18 14.04
C TYR A 480 -10.75 -17.41 14.94
N GLU A 481 -11.77 -17.87 15.66
CA GLU A 481 -11.66 -18.95 16.66
C GLU A 481 -11.48 -20.34 16.03
N GLU A 482 -12.17 -20.64 14.92
CA GLU A 482 -12.21 -21.99 14.34
C GLU A 482 -11.23 -22.19 13.18
N ILE A 483 -10.73 -21.10 12.56
CA ILE A 483 -9.80 -21.18 11.43
C ILE A 483 -8.47 -20.52 11.78
N GLU A 484 -8.43 -19.25 12.14
CA GLU A 484 -7.16 -18.53 12.26
C GLU A 484 -6.30 -18.95 13.46
N ILE A 485 -6.90 -19.13 14.65
CA ILE A 485 -6.17 -19.60 15.84
C ILE A 485 -5.62 -21.03 15.64
N PRO A 486 -6.39 -22.04 15.19
CA PRO A 486 -5.83 -23.37 14.94
C PRO A 486 -4.82 -23.39 13.77
N THR A 487 -5.01 -22.53 12.76
CA THR A 487 -4.03 -22.36 11.67
C THR A 487 -2.67 -21.91 12.24
N MET A 488 -2.67 -20.97 13.18
CA MET A 488 -1.45 -20.47 13.82
C MET A 488 -0.63 -21.60 14.45
N VAL A 489 -1.29 -22.54 15.13
CA VAL A 489 -0.63 -23.71 15.76
C VAL A 489 -0.06 -24.65 14.70
N ALA A 490 -0.82 -24.95 13.64
CA ALA A 490 -0.33 -25.80 12.55
C ALA A 490 0.87 -25.17 11.81
N LEU A 491 0.88 -23.84 11.65
CA LEU A 491 2.02 -23.12 11.08
C LEU A 491 3.24 -23.18 11.99
N HIS A 492 3.07 -22.99 13.31
CA HIS A 492 4.16 -23.16 14.28
C HIS A 492 4.79 -24.55 14.21
N ASP A 493 3.97 -25.61 14.17
CA ASP A 493 4.48 -26.97 14.02
C ASP A 493 5.34 -27.14 12.76
N MET A 494 4.93 -26.53 11.64
CA MET A 494 5.69 -26.55 10.39
C MET A 494 7.03 -25.80 10.52
N GLU A 495 7.03 -24.65 11.21
CA GLU A 495 8.23 -23.84 11.47
C GLU A 495 9.23 -24.62 12.32
N VAL A 496 8.78 -25.23 13.41
CA VAL A 496 9.62 -26.04 14.31
C VAL A 496 10.20 -27.24 13.58
N ARG A 497 9.40 -27.91 12.74
CA ARG A 497 9.87 -29.09 11.99
C ARG A 497 10.85 -28.71 10.89
N GLY A 498 10.59 -27.67 10.11
CA GLY A 498 11.39 -27.30 8.95
C GLY A 498 11.41 -28.36 7.84
N ILE A 499 12.03 -28.01 6.72
CA ILE A 499 12.27 -28.93 5.59
C ILE A 499 13.77 -29.24 5.49
N HIS A 500 14.11 -30.52 5.36
CA HIS A 500 15.48 -30.97 5.23
C HIS A 500 16.06 -30.65 3.83
N VAL A 501 17.33 -30.24 3.80
CA VAL A 501 18.03 -29.78 2.60
C VAL A 501 19.45 -30.33 2.53
N ASP A 502 19.79 -30.95 1.40
CA ASP A 502 21.17 -31.33 1.10
C ASP A 502 22.00 -30.08 0.74
N ARG A 503 22.79 -29.62 1.73
CA ARG A 503 23.67 -28.46 1.61
C ARG A 503 24.69 -28.61 0.48
N LYS A 504 25.20 -29.82 0.24
CA LYS A 504 26.19 -30.09 -0.79
C LYS A 504 25.55 -30.05 -2.17
N ALA A 505 24.40 -30.70 -2.35
CA ALA A 505 23.65 -30.66 -3.60
C ALA A 505 23.19 -29.24 -3.96
N LEU A 506 22.80 -28.43 -2.97
CA LEU A 506 22.45 -27.02 -3.17
C LEU A 506 23.64 -26.19 -3.67
N LYS A 507 24.82 -26.41 -3.10
CA LYS A 507 26.06 -25.75 -3.55
C LYS A 507 26.43 -26.19 -4.97
N GLU A 508 26.40 -27.49 -5.25
CA GLU A 508 26.69 -28.03 -6.59
C GLU A 508 25.71 -27.48 -7.65
N TYR A 509 24.42 -27.37 -7.31
CA TYR A 509 23.42 -26.72 -8.17
C TYR A 509 23.78 -25.26 -8.44
N GLY A 510 24.17 -24.50 -7.41
CA GLY A 510 24.61 -23.10 -7.56
C GLY A 510 25.86 -22.95 -8.44
N ASP A 511 26.85 -23.82 -8.26
CA ASP A 511 28.11 -23.82 -9.00
C ASP A 511 27.91 -24.14 -10.49
N GLN A 512 26.97 -25.04 -10.82
CA GLN A 512 26.61 -25.38 -12.19
C GLN A 512 26.05 -24.18 -12.99
N LEU A 513 25.44 -23.20 -12.31
CA LEU A 513 24.88 -22.01 -12.97
C LEU A 513 25.97 -20.99 -13.35
N ILE A 514 27.11 -20.97 -12.66
CA ILE A 514 28.15 -19.94 -12.80
C ILE A 514 28.67 -19.88 -14.23
N GLY A 515 29.05 -21.04 -14.80
CA GLY A 515 29.63 -21.09 -16.14
C GLY A 515 28.73 -20.45 -17.21
N ARG A 516 27.43 -20.76 -17.18
CA ARG A 516 26.45 -20.22 -18.12
C ARG A 516 26.13 -18.75 -17.87
N ILE A 517 26.09 -18.31 -16.60
CA ILE A 517 25.91 -16.90 -16.24
C ILE A 517 27.06 -16.06 -16.81
N GLU A 518 28.31 -16.51 -16.65
CA GLU A 518 29.49 -15.82 -17.17
C GLU A 518 29.48 -15.81 -18.71
N GLU A 519 29.18 -16.94 -19.35
CA GLU A 519 29.04 -17.00 -20.82
C GLU A 519 28.00 -16.01 -21.35
N LEU A 520 26.81 -15.97 -20.75
CA LEU A 520 25.73 -15.04 -21.14
C LEU A 520 26.14 -13.59 -20.89
N ARG A 521 26.86 -13.30 -19.81
CA ARG A 521 27.36 -11.95 -19.53
C ARG A 521 28.28 -11.47 -20.65
N GLU A 522 29.25 -12.30 -21.05
CA GLU A 522 30.17 -11.96 -22.13
C GLU A 522 29.44 -11.80 -23.48
N LEU A 523 28.44 -12.65 -23.77
CA LEU A 523 27.59 -12.49 -24.95
C LEU A 523 26.80 -11.18 -24.94
N ILE A 524 26.20 -10.82 -23.80
CA ILE A 524 25.43 -9.58 -23.65
C ILE A 524 26.35 -8.36 -23.82
N TYR A 525 27.53 -8.35 -23.21
CA TYR A 525 28.49 -7.25 -23.36
C TYR A 525 29.00 -7.12 -24.80
N LYS A 526 29.27 -8.25 -25.46
CA LYS A 526 29.69 -8.26 -26.86
C LYS A 526 28.60 -7.69 -27.79
N GLU A 527 27.35 -8.07 -27.60
CA GLU A 527 26.22 -7.57 -28.39
C GLU A 527 25.89 -6.10 -28.07
N ALA A 528 26.00 -5.69 -26.81
CA ALA A 528 25.75 -4.31 -26.38
C ALA A 528 26.88 -3.34 -26.77
N GLY A 529 28.12 -3.84 -26.89
CA GLY A 529 29.31 -3.02 -27.16
C GLY A 529 29.84 -2.25 -25.95
N GLU A 530 29.30 -2.50 -24.75
CA GLU A 530 29.71 -1.87 -23.50
C GLU A 530 29.44 -2.78 -22.29
N GLU A 531 30.17 -2.54 -21.20
CA GLU A 531 29.95 -3.21 -19.92
C GLU A 531 29.01 -2.40 -19.02
N PHE A 532 28.09 -3.10 -18.36
CA PHE A 532 27.12 -2.48 -17.45
C PHE A 532 26.51 -3.53 -16.50
N ASN A 533 25.75 -3.08 -15.50
CA ASN A 533 25.01 -3.98 -14.63
C ASN A 533 23.70 -4.44 -15.30
N ILE A 534 23.72 -5.67 -15.84
CA ILE A 534 22.59 -6.31 -16.55
C ILE A 534 21.35 -6.45 -15.64
N ASN A 535 21.55 -6.61 -14.33
CA ASN A 535 20.47 -6.73 -13.36
C ASN A 535 19.88 -5.38 -12.95
N SER A 536 20.53 -4.25 -13.30
CA SER A 536 19.98 -2.91 -13.07
C SER A 536 19.00 -2.53 -14.17
N PRO A 537 17.67 -2.43 -13.91
CA PRO A 537 16.69 -2.12 -14.94
C PRO A 537 16.95 -0.76 -15.60
N LYS A 538 17.48 0.20 -14.83
CA LYS A 538 17.82 1.54 -15.31
C LYS A 538 18.97 1.51 -16.30
N GLN A 539 20.08 0.84 -15.95
CA GLN A 539 21.23 0.74 -16.85
C GLN A 539 20.87 -0.07 -18.09
N LEU A 540 20.26 -1.24 -17.92
CA LEU A 540 19.84 -2.07 -19.05
C LEU A 540 18.88 -1.31 -19.99
N GLY A 541 17.92 -0.55 -19.45
CA GLY A 541 16.98 0.22 -20.25
C GLY A 541 17.66 1.30 -21.11
N VAL A 542 18.68 1.97 -20.57
CA VAL A 542 19.48 2.96 -21.32
C VAL A 542 20.27 2.27 -22.43
N VAL A 543 20.96 1.17 -22.12
CA VAL A 543 21.75 0.42 -23.12
C VAL A 543 20.88 -0.07 -24.27
N LEU A 544 19.78 -0.77 -23.97
CA LEU A 544 18.92 -1.35 -25.00
C LEU A 544 18.23 -0.28 -25.86
N PHE A 545 17.66 0.77 -25.25
CA PHE A 545 16.73 1.65 -25.96
C PHE A 545 17.32 3.01 -26.34
N GLU A 546 18.42 3.45 -25.72
CA GLU A 546 19.09 4.71 -26.05
C GLU A 546 20.38 4.47 -26.84
N HIS A 547 21.26 3.56 -26.38
CA HIS A 547 22.55 3.30 -27.04
C HIS A 547 22.39 2.38 -28.25
N MET A 548 21.81 1.19 -28.06
CA MET A 548 21.54 0.22 -29.13
C MET A 548 20.32 0.60 -29.99
N LYS A 549 19.46 1.49 -29.46
CA LYS A 549 18.25 1.99 -30.15
C LYS A 549 17.29 0.87 -30.60
N LEU A 550 17.14 -0.17 -29.80
CA LEU A 550 16.19 -1.26 -30.08
C LEU A 550 14.75 -0.70 -30.09
N GLU A 551 13.91 -1.21 -30.99
CA GLU A 551 12.50 -0.83 -31.07
C GLU A 551 11.65 -1.55 -30.01
N GLY A 552 10.49 -0.99 -29.66
CA GLY A 552 9.51 -1.63 -28.75
C GLY A 552 9.70 -1.35 -27.25
N GLY A 553 10.64 -0.47 -26.89
CA GLY A 553 10.82 -0.01 -25.50
C GLY A 553 9.61 0.77 -24.96
N LYS A 554 9.12 0.38 -23.77
CA LYS A 554 8.02 1.08 -23.08
C LYS A 554 8.58 2.07 -22.05
N LYS A 555 8.39 3.37 -22.26
CA LYS A 555 8.84 4.43 -21.33
C LYS A 555 7.88 4.55 -20.14
N THR A 556 8.43 4.59 -18.94
CA THR A 556 7.74 4.79 -17.65
C THR A 556 8.24 6.09 -16.99
N LYS A 557 7.67 6.44 -15.83
CA LYS A 557 8.11 7.62 -15.06
C LYS A 557 9.59 7.56 -14.65
N THR A 558 10.18 6.37 -14.52
CA THR A 558 11.55 6.15 -14.01
C THR A 558 12.56 5.76 -15.09
N GLY A 559 12.15 5.62 -16.35
CA GLY A 559 13.02 5.22 -17.46
C GLY A 559 12.33 4.22 -18.40
N TYR A 560 13.09 3.45 -19.17
CA TYR A 560 12.54 2.36 -19.97
C TYR A 560 12.23 1.14 -19.10
N SER A 561 11.07 0.51 -19.32
CA SER A 561 10.73 -0.76 -18.67
C SER A 561 11.54 -1.88 -19.29
N THR A 562 12.27 -2.61 -18.46
CA THR A 562 12.92 -3.87 -18.84
C THR A 562 12.24 -5.06 -18.16
N SER A 563 10.92 -5.03 -17.94
CA SER A 563 10.20 -6.18 -17.39
C SER A 563 10.21 -7.35 -18.37
N VAL A 564 10.05 -8.58 -17.86
CA VAL A 564 9.97 -9.79 -18.69
C VAL A 564 8.94 -9.61 -19.81
N ASP A 565 7.72 -9.16 -19.48
CA ASP A 565 6.64 -8.90 -20.45
C ASP A 565 6.98 -7.89 -21.56
N VAL A 566 7.90 -6.95 -21.31
CA VAL A 566 8.32 -5.97 -22.34
C VAL A 566 9.41 -6.57 -23.21
N LEU A 567 10.36 -7.28 -22.59
CA LEU A 567 11.47 -7.93 -23.29
C LEU A 567 10.98 -9.09 -24.18
N GLU A 568 10.09 -9.96 -23.69
CA GLU A 568 9.53 -11.09 -24.46
C GLU A 568 8.82 -10.65 -25.76
N LYS A 569 8.24 -9.44 -25.78
CA LYS A 569 7.57 -8.89 -26.98
C LYS A 569 8.54 -8.58 -28.12
N ILE A 570 9.80 -8.29 -27.79
CA ILE A 570 10.84 -7.93 -28.76
C ILE A 570 11.93 -8.99 -28.87
N GLU A 571 11.79 -10.11 -28.15
CA GLU A 571 12.77 -11.20 -28.14
C GLU A 571 13.03 -11.75 -29.55
N HIS A 572 11.98 -11.93 -30.35
CA HIS A 572 12.08 -12.41 -31.73
C HIS A 572 12.77 -11.43 -32.69
N LEU A 573 12.91 -10.16 -32.30
CA LEU A 573 13.57 -9.13 -33.10
C LEU A 573 15.07 -9.04 -32.79
N TYR A 574 15.46 -9.34 -31.55
CA TYR A 574 16.79 -9.03 -31.03
C TYR A 574 17.36 -10.19 -30.18
N PRO A 575 18.39 -10.90 -30.66
CA PRO A 575 18.99 -12.04 -29.95
C PRO A 575 19.47 -11.73 -28.53
N ILE A 576 20.01 -10.52 -28.30
CA ILE A 576 20.48 -10.06 -26.98
C ILE A 576 19.41 -10.20 -25.90
N ILE A 577 18.13 -10.07 -26.26
CA ILE A 577 17.01 -10.12 -25.32
C ILE A 577 16.86 -11.52 -24.73
N SER A 578 17.02 -12.57 -25.55
CA SER A 578 16.97 -13.95 -25.07
C SER A 578 18.10 -14.23 -24.08
N TYR A 579 19.31 -13.74 -24.37
CA TYR A 579 20.45 -13.83 -23.45
C TYR A 579 20.19 -13.12 -22.12
N ILE A 580 19.59 -11.92 -22.16
CA ILE A 580 19.23 -11.15 -20.95
C ILE A 580 18.19 -11.87 -20.10
N LEU A 581 17.15 -12.41 -20.74
CA LEU A 581 16.07 -13.14 -20.05
C LEU A 581 16.64 -14.39 -19.35
N GLU A 582 17.46 -15.17 -20.07
CA GLU A 582 18.16 -16.33 -19.51
C GLU A 582 19.12 -15.92 -18.38
N TYR A 583 19.93 -14.87 -18.58
CA TYR A 583 20.88 -14.38 -17.58
C TYR A 583 20.19 -13.97 -16.28
N ARG A 584 19.08 -13.22 -16.37
CA ARG A 584 18.31 -12.80 -15.19
C ARG A 584 17.68 -13.98 -14.47
N GLN A 585 17.18 -14.95 -15.23
CA GLN A 585 16.64 -16.17 -14.66
C GLN A 585 17.71 -16.95 -13.88
N LEU A 586 18.86 -17.22 -14.48
CA LEU A 586 19.95 -17.97 -13.84
C LEU A 586 20.55 -17.20 -12.67
N THR A 587 20.74 -15.89 -12.81
CA THR A 587 21.25 -15.05 -11.71
C THR A 587 20.28 -15.04 -10.53
N LYS A 588 18.96 -15.01 -10.79
CA LYS A 588 17.94 -15.14 -9.73
C LYS A 588 17.98 -16.53 -9.08
N LEU A 589 18.06 -17.60 -9.88
CA LEU A 589 18.18 -18.98 -9.38
C LEU A 589 19.40 -19.15 -8.46
N LYS A 590 20.55 -18.58 -8.84
CA LYS A 590 21.75 -18.61 -8.03
C LYS A 590 21.63 -17.72 -6.79
N SER A 591 21.42 -16.42 -6.96
CA SER A 591 21.48 -15.45 -5.85
C SER A 591 20.34 -15.61 -4.86
N THR A 592 19.09 -15.72 -5.34
CA THR A 592 17.91 -15.76 -4.47
C THR A 592 17.71 -17.13 -3.86
N TYR A 593 17.97 -18.20 -4.61
CA TYR A 593 17.65 -19.55 -4.15
C TYR A 593 18.89 -20.35 -3.75
N ALA A 594 19.90 -20.53 -4.60
CA ALA A 594 21.08 -21.33 -4.20
C ALA A 594 21.84 -20.68 -3.03
N ASP A 595 22.35 -19.45 -3.23
CA ASP A 595 23.10 -18.71 -2.21
C ASP A 595 22.16 -18.23 -1.09
N GLY A 596 20.96 -17.78 -1.47
CA GLY A 596 19.98 -17.23 -0.54
C GLY A 596 19.45 -18.27 0.45
N LEU A 597 19.06 -19.47 0.01
CA LEU A 597 18.58 -20.54 0.89
C LEU A 597 19.70 -21.11 1.76
N ALA A 598 20.94 -21.17 1.26
CA ALA A 598 22.08 -21.70 2.01
C ALA A 598 22.32 -20.98 3.35
N ASN A 599 21.97 -19.69 3.42
CA ASN A 599 22.06 -18.88 4.65
C ASN A 599 21.01 -19.23 5.71
N TYR A 600 19.98 -19.99 5.35
CA TYR A 600 18.87 -20.37 6.24
C TYR A 600 18.90 -21.86 6.63
N ILE A 601 19.91 -22.62 6.17
CA ILE A 601 20.06 -24.02 6.58
C ILE A 601 20.68 -24.04 7.97
N GLY A 602 19.90 -24.49 8.96
CA GLY A 602 20.31 -24.66 10.34
C GLY A 602 21.35 -25.75 10.57
N ASP A 603 21.74 -25.92 11.84
CA ASP A 603 22.69 -26.96 12.26
C ASP A 603 22.11 -28.38 12.15
N ASP A 604 20.78 -28.49 12.13
CA ASP A 604 20.02 -29.72 11.92
C ASP A 604 19.82 -30.07 10.43
N GLU A 605 20.46 -29.32 9.53
CA GLU A 605 20.34 -29.43 8.06
C GLU A 605 18.92 -29.16 7.53
N ARG A 606 18.11 -28.40 8.28
CA ARG A 606 16.76 -28.00 7.88
C ARG A 606 16.65 -26.49 7.68
N ILE A 607 15.67 -26.10 6.87
CA ILE A 607 15.26 -24.70 6.70
C ILE A 607 13.95 -24.50 7.45
N HIS A 608 13.96 -23.59 8.43
CA HIS A 608 12.82 -23.20 9.25
C HIS A 608 12.27 -21.85 8.76
N GLY A 609 11.56 -21.86 7.62
CA GLY A 609 10.96 -20.64 7.08
C GLY A 609 9.79 -20.14 7.92
N LYS A 610 9.57 -18.83 8.01
CA LYS A 610 8.44 -18.24 8.74
C LYS A 610 7.19 -18.11 7.87
N PHE A 611 6.05 -18.56 8.37
CA PHE A 611 4.74 -18.52 7.71
C PHE A 611 3.83 -17.47 8.36
N ASN A 612 3.44 -16.44 7.60
CA ASN A 612 2.66 -15.31 8.11
C ASN A 612 1.21 -15.35 7.63
N GLN A 613 0.28 -15.24 8.58
CA GLN A 613 -1.17 -15.11 8.32
C GLN A 613 -1.59 -13.66 8.00
N THR A 614 -0.83 -12.66 8.45
CA THR A 614 -1.25 -11.26 8.52
C THR A 614 -0.72 -10.38 7.37
N ILE A 615 -0.15 -10.96 6.31
CA ILE A 615 0.44 -10.20 5.20
C ILE A 615 -0.54 -10.02 4.03
N THR A 616 -1.21 -11.10 3.59
CA THR A 616 -2.03 -11.02 2.38
C THR A 616 -3.44 -10.58 2.71
N ALA A 617 -4.01 -9.67 1.93
CA ALA A 617 -5.37 -9.20 2.18
C ALA A 617 -6.47 -10.24 1.87
N THR A 618 -6.11 -11.31 1.14
CA THR A 618 -7.03 -12.39 0.78
C THR A 618 -7.06 -13.53 1.80
N GLY A 619 -6.28 -13.45 2.88
CA GLY A 619 -6.19 -14.54 3.87
C GLY A 619 -5.25 -15.68 3.51
N ARG A 620 -4.49 -15.59 2.41
CA ARG A 620 -3.46 -16.58 2.05
C ARG A 620 -2.28 -16.50 3.04
N ILE A 621 -1.73 -17.66 3.37
CA ILE A 621 -0.46 -17.76 4.10
C ILE A 621 0.66 -17.29 3.17
N SER A 622 1.62 -16.58 3.72
CA SER A 622 2.85 -16.17 3.02
C SER A 622 4.08 -16.70 3.73
N SER A 623 5.21 -16.80 3.05
CA SER A 623 6.46 -17.31 3.63
C SER A 623 7.60 -16.29 3.49
N THR A 624 8.36 -16.10 4.56
CA THR A 624 9.53 -15.19 4.68
C THR A 624 10.68 -15.89 5.39
N GLU A 625 11.91 -15.42 5.17
CA GLU A 625 13.11 -15.89 5.88
C GLU A 625 13.35 -17.43 5.86
N PRO A 626 13.38 -18.10 4.69
CA PRO A 626 13.24 -17.60 3.32
C PRO A 626 11.81 -17.80 2.77
N ASN A 627 11.52 -17.25 1.59
CA ASN A 627 10.22 -17.47 0.94
C ASN A 627 10.16 -18.84 0.23
N LEU A 628 9.66 -19.85 0.95
CA LEU A 628 9.54 -21.23 0.47
C LEU A 628 8.37 -21.43 -0.52
N GLN A 629 7.39 -20.53 -0.55
CA GLN A 629 6.27 -20.63 -1.49
C GLN A 629 6.64 -20.26 -2.93
N ASN A 630 7.65 -19.40 -3.10
CA ASN A 630 8.06 -18.89 -4.41
C ASN A 630 9.14 -19.74 -5.10
N ILE A 631 9.40 -20.97 -4.63
CA ILE A 631 10.38 -21.87 -5.26
C ILE A 631 9.86 -22.32 -6.63
N PRO A 632 10.58 -22.05 -7.74
CA PRO A 632 10.08 -22.30 -9.08
C PRO A 632 9.68 -23.76 -9.33
N ALA A 633 8.59 -23.96 -10.08
CA ALA A 633 8.06 -25.30 -10.40
C ALA A 633 8.01 -25.60 -11.90
N ARG A 634 7.90 -24.56 -12.75
CA ARG A 634 7.52 -24.71 -14.17
C ARG A 634 8.69 -24.85 -15.13
N VAL A 635 9.79 -24.13 -14.88
CA VAL A 635 10.96 -24.15 -15.77
C VAL A 635 11.91 -25.22 -15.27
N GLU A 636 12.43 -26.07 -16.17
CA GLU A 636 13.23 -27.25 -15.83
C GLU A 636 14.38 -26.95 -14.86
N LEU A 637 15.23 -25.97 -15.16
CA LEU A 637 16.31 -25.53 -14.26
C LEU A 637 15.78 -25.04 -12.91
N GLY A 638 14.67 -24.28 -12.93
CA GLY A 638 14.03 -23.81 -11.71
C GLY A 638 13.37 -24.93 -10.90
N ARG A 639 12.85 -25.97 -11.55
CA ARG A 639 12.30 -27.17 -10.89
C ARG A 639 13.45 -27.99 -10.29
N ALA A 640 14.60 -28.07 -10.96
CA ALA A 640 15.75 -28.86 -10.53
C ALA A 640 16.27 -28.50 -9.13
N ILE A 641 16.11 -27.25 -8.67
CA ILE A 641 16.44 -26.88 -7.29
C ILE A 641 15.63 -27.68 -6.26
N ARG A 642 14.41 -28.14 -6.60
CA ARG A 642 13.58 -28.95 -5.70
C ARG A 642 14.20 -30.31 -5.37
N LYS A 643 15.21 -30.75 -6.13
CA LYS A 643 15.96 -32.01 -5.86
C LYS A 643 16.80 -31.93 -4.59
N VAL A 644 17.16 -30.73 -4.14
CA VAL A 644 17.99 -30.52 -2.95
C VAL A 644 17.19 -30.68 -1.66
N PHE A 645 15.85 -30.63 -1.75
CA PHE A 645 14.96 -30.89 -0.64
C PHE A 645 14.65 -32.38 -0.61
N LEU A 646 15.07 -33.03 0.47
CA LEU A 646 15.00 -34.47 0.65
C LEU A 646 14.25 -34.76 1.95
N PRO A 647 13.46 -35.84 2.02
CA PRO A 647 12.90 -36.26 3.29
C PRO A 647 14.03 -36.78 4.21
N GLU A 648 13.77 -36.81 5.52
CA GLU A 648 14.63 -37.49 6.50
C GLU A 648 14.79 -38.98 6.15
N GLU A 649 15.89 -39.60 6.56
CA GLU A 649 16.12 -41.03 6.34
C GLU A 649 14.98 -41.89 6.93
N GLY A 650 14.43 -42.80 6.11
CA GLY A 650 13.26 -43.61 6.47
C GLY A 650 11.91 -42.91 6.27
N TYR A 651 11.92 -41.75 5.59
CA TYR A 651 10.73 -41.00 5.20
C TYR A 651 10.68 -40.80 3.68
N THR A 652 9.46 -40.61 3.19
CA THR A 652 9.11 -40.29 1.80
C THR A 652 8.22 -39.05 1.79
N PHE A 653 8.40 -38.14 0.83
CA PHE A 653 7.46 -37.03 0.68
C PHE A 653 6.14 -37.52 0.06
N VAL A 654 5.04 -37.06 0.63
CA VAL A 654 3.69 -37.21 0.09
C VAL A 654 3.15 -35.81 -0.18
N ASP A 655 3.02 -35.48 -1.45
CA ASP A 655 2.48 -34.22 -1.94
C ASP A 655 0.99 -34.38 -2.26
N ALA A 656 0.17 -33.40 -1.85
CA ALA A 656 -1.25 -33.36 -2.16
C ALA A 656 -1.67 -31.95 -2.59
N ASP A 657 -2.12 -31.81 -3.84
CA ASP A 657 -2.52 -30.54 -4.45
C ASP A 657 -4.03 -30.55 -4.76
N TYR A 658 -4.73 -29.46 -4.47
CA TYR A 658 -6.13 -29.36 -4.86
C TYR A 658 -6.30 -29.15 -6.36
N SER A 659 -7.04 -30.05 -7.01
CA SER A 659 -7.33 -29.93 -8.43
C SER A 659 -8.34 -28.78 -8.70
N GLN A 660 -7.80 -27.61 -9.09
CA GLN A 660 -8.54 -26.43 -9.55
C GLN A 660 -9.55 -25.87 -8.51
N ILE A 661 -9.11 -25.72 -7.26
CA ILE A 661 -9.99 -25.29 -6.15
C ILE A 661 -10.72 -23.96 -6.41
N GLU A 662 -10.06 -22.97 -7.01
CA GLU A 662 -10.67 -21.66 -7.28
C GLU A 662 -11.86 -21.77 -8.25
N LEU A 663 -11.79 -22.65 -9.25
CA LEU A 663 -12.90 -22.89 -10.18
C LEU A 663 -14.04 -23.68 -9.53
N ARG A 664 -13.73 -24.60 -8.60
CA ARG A 664 -14.75 -25.32 -7.81
C ARG A 664 -15.49 -24.39 -6.86
N VAL A 665 -14.76 -23.48 -6.22
CA VAL A 665 -15.33 -22.40 -5.40
C VAL A 665 -16.21 -21.50 -6.26
N LEU A 666 -15.75 -21.09 -7.45
CA LEU A 666 -16.56 -20.28 -8.38
C LEU A 666 -17.85 -21.01 -8.78
N ALA A 667 -17.79 -22.31 -9.06
CA ALA A 667 -18.97 -23.13 -9.37
C ALA A 667 -19.98 -23.12 -8.22
N HIS A 668 -19.50 -23.27 -6.98
CA HIS A 668 -20.34 -23.23 -5.78
C HIS A 668 -20.97 -21.85 -5.55
N LEU A 669 -20.18 -20.78 -5.60
CA LEU A 669 -20.63 -19.41 -5.31
C LEU A 669 -21.60 -18.87 -6.38
N SER A 670 -21.31 -19.15 -7.65
CA SER A 670 -22.17 -18.76 -8.77
C SER A 670 -23.44 -19.62 -8.90
N ARG A 671 -23.41 -20.85 -8.39
CA ARG A 671 -24.45 -21.88 -8.57
C ARG A 671 -24.80 -22.10 -10.06
N ASP A 672 -23.81 -21.94 -10.94
CA ASP A 672 -23.97 -22.16 -12.37
C ASP A 672 -24.13 -23.66 -12.66
N LYS A 673 -25.28 -24.01 -13.27
CA LYS A 673 -25.65 -25.42 -13.46
C LYS A 673 -24.71 -26.12 -14.45
N ASN A 674 -24.27 -25.42 -15.49
CA ASN A 674 -23.42 -26.01 -16.52
C ASN A 674 -22.02 -26.27 -15.97
N LEU A 675 -21.49 -25.33 -15.17
CA LEU A 675 -20.20 -25.49 -14.51
C LEU A 675 -20.24 -26.59 -13.44
N ILE A 676 -21.29 -26.63 -12.61
CA ILE A 676 -21.47 -27.70 -11.61
C ILE A 676 -21.58 -29.06 -12.30
N HIS A 677 -22.41 -29.16 -13.34
CA HIS A 677 -22.60 -30.41 -14.08
C HIS A 677 -21.32 -30.92 -14.75
N ALA A 678 -20.45 -30.02 -15.24
CA ALA A 678 -19.16 -30.40 -15.79
C ALA A 678 -18.28 -31.12 -14.74
N TYR A 679 -18.30 -30.66 -13.48
CA TYR A 679 -17.60 -31.33 -12.39
C TYR A 679 -18.27 -32.63 -11.94
N GLU A 680 -19.61 -32.69 -11.91
CA GLU A 680 -20.36 -33.93 -11.58
C GLU A 680 -20.10 -35.05 -12.59
N MET A 681 -19.84 -34.69 -13.85
CA MET A 681 -19.52 -35.61 -14.94
C MET A 681 -18.01 -35.91 -15.05
N GLU A 682 -17.19 -35.45 -14.10
CA GLU A 682 -15.73 -35.59 -14.09
C GLU A 682 -15.06 -35.14 -15.40
N GLN A 683 -15.65 -34.13 -16.07
CA GLN A 683 -15.10 -33.59 -17.30
C GLN A 683 -13.89 -32.70 -17.00
N ASP A 684 -12.87 -32.76 -17.85
CA ASP A 684 -11.79 -31.76 -17.83
C ASP A 684 -12.39 -30.38 -18.13
N ILE A 685 -12.43 -29.51 -17.11
CA ILE A 685 -13.09 -28.22 -17.23
C ILE A 685 -12.45 -27.33 -18.30
N HIS A 686 -11.13 -27.41 -18.47
CA HIS A 686 -10.43 -26.62 -19.48
C HIS A 686 -10.72 -27.14 -20.88
N ALA A 687 -10.78 -28.45 -21.06
CA ALA A 687 -11.19 -29.04 -22.33
C ALA A 687 -12.66 -28.73 -22.65
N ARG A 688 -13.54 -28.76 -21.64
CA ARG A 688 -14.94 -28.38 -21.81
C ARG A 688 -15.08 -26.92 -22.20
N THR A 689 -14.41 -26.02 -21.50
CA THR A 689 -14.40 -24.59 -21.87
C THR A 689 -13.84 -24.39 -23.27
N ALA A 690 -12.77 -25.10 -23.65
CA ALA A 690 -12.23 -25.03 -25.00
C ALA A 690 -13.25 -25.49 -26.05
N SER A 691 -13.95 -26.60 -25.81
CA SER A 691 -14.98 -27.12 -26.71
C SER A 691 -16.06 -26.08 -27.00
N GLU A 692 -16.54 -25.41 -25.95
CA GLU A 692 -17.60 -24.39 -26.05
C GLU A 692 -17.10 -23.08 -26.69
N VAL A 693 -15.93 -22.58 -26.26
CA VAL A 693 -15.37 -21.31 -26.73
C VAL A 693 -14.89 -21.41 -28.18
N PHE A 694 -14.22 -22.50 -28.54
CA PHE A 694 -13.68 -22.71 -29.90
C PHE A 694 -14.66 -23.42 -30.84
N GLY A 695 -15.77 -23.97 -30.33
CA GLY A 695 -16.77 -24.66 -31.13
C GLY A 695 -16.29 -26.00 -31.71
N VAL A 696 -15.40 -26.70 -31.00
CA VAL A 696 -14.86 -28.00 -31.40
C VAL A 696 -15.37 -29.10 -30.45
N PRO A 697 -15.61 -30.34 -30.91
CA PRO A 697 -15.93 -31.45 -30.03
C PRO A 697 -14.85 -31.65 -28.94
N ILE A 698 -15.25 -32.06 -27.72
CA ILE A 698 -14.34 -32.15 -26.57
C ILE A 698 -13.17 -33.13 -26.81
N ASP A 699 -13.41 -34.20 -27.56
CA ASP A 699 -12.45 -35.21 -27.98
C ASP A 699 -11.47 -34.70 -29.07
N GLN A 700 -11.77 -33.55 -29.69
CA GLN A 700 -10.95 -32.90 -30.72
C GLN A 700 -10.25 -31.65 -30.19
N VAL A 701 -10.35 -31.35 -28.89
CA VAL A 701 -9.66 -30.21 -28.27
C VAL A 701 -8.16 -30.46 -28.28
N SER A 702 -7.43 -29.62 -28.99
CA SER A 702 -5.96 -29.65 -28.99
C SER A 702 -5.38 -29.18 -27.64
N SER A 703 -4.14 -29.58 -27.34
CA SER A 703 -3.43 -29.14 -26.14
C SER A 703 -3.26 -27.61 -26.07
N ILE A 704 -3.13 -26.94 -27.23
CA ILE A 704 -3.06 -25.48 -27.32
C ILE A 704 -4.41 -24.87 -26.94
N GLN A 705 -5.51 -25.33 -27.52
CA GLN A 705 -6.85 -24.86 -27.18
C GLN A 705 -7.17 -25.07 -25.69
N ARG A 706 -6.80 -26.23 -25.14
CA ARG A 706 -6.95 -26.50 -23.71
C ARG A 706 -6.16 -25.51 -22.85
N ARG A 707 -4.91 -25.22 -23.22
CA ARG A 707 -4.06 -24.24 -22.51
C ARG A 707 -4.66 -22.83 -22.59
N ASP A 708 -5.14 -22.43 -23.76
CA ASP A 708 -5.72 -21.10 -23.96
C ASP A 708 -7.04 -20.97 -23.18
N ALA A 709 -7.89 -22.01 -23.18
CA ALA A 709 -9.09 -22.06 -22.34
C ALA A 709 -8.79 -22.10 -20.83
N LYS A 710 -7.65 -22.67 -20.42
CA LYS A 710 -7.15 -22.55 -19.05
C LYS A 710 -6.86 -21.08 -18.71
N ALA A 711 -6.17 -20.36 -19.57
CA ALA A 711 -5.92 -18.93 -19.37
C ALA A 711 -7.22 -18.11 -19.35
N VAL A 712 -8.23 -18.46 -20.17
CA VAL A 712 -9.58 -17.85 -20.09
C VAL A 712 -10.22 -18.11 -18.73
N ASN A 713 -10.30 -19.37 -18.29
CA ASN A 713 -10.91 -19.75 -17.00
C ASN A 713 -10.32 -18.97 -15.83
N PHE A 714 -9.00 -18.98 -15.70
CA PHE A 714 -8.32 -18.22 -14.64
C PHE A 714 -8.48 -16.72 -14.84
N GLY A 715 -8.39 -16.25 -16.08
CA GLY A 715 -8.58 -14.83 -16.40
C GLY A 715 -9.93 -14.29 -15.94
N ILE A 716 -11.00 -15.07 -16.09
CA ILE A 716 -12.34 -14.70 -15.59
C ILE A 716 -12.36 -14.65 -14.06
N VAL A 717 -11.75 -15.61 -13.37
CA VAL A 717 -11.63 -15.60 -11.88
C VAL A 717 -10.88 -14.35 -11.38
N TYR A 718 -9.90 -13.86 -12.14
CA TYR A 718 -9.12 -12.66 -11.82
C TYR A 718 -9.72 -11.34 -12.37
N GLY A 719 -10.88 -11.39 -13.02
CA GLY A 719 -11.51 -10.21 -13.63
C GLY A 719 -10.66 -9.58 -14.74
N LEU A 720 -9.88 -10.38 -15.48
CA LEU A 720 -9.07 -9.89 -16.60
C LEU A 720 -9.97 -9.29 -17.68
N SER A 721 -9.58 -8.09 -18.13
CA SER A 721 -10.20 -7.46 -19.30
C SER A 721 -9.79 -8.18 -20.59
N ALA A 722 -10.56 -7.97 -21.67
CA ALA A 722 -10.19 -8.43 -23.01
C ALA A 722 -8.78 -7.95 -23.43
N PHE A 723 -8.33 -6.79 -22.95
CA PHE A 723 -6.96 -6.36 -23.19
C PHE A 723 -5.95 -7.27 -22.49
N GLY A 724 -6.14 -7.58 -21.20
CA GLY A 724 -5.25 -8.48 -20.46
C GLY A 724 -5.18 -9.85 -21.10
N LEU A 725 -6.35 -10.46 -21.36
CA LEU A 725 -6.44 -11.77 -21.99
C LEU A 725 -5.80 -11.80 -23.40
N SER A 726 -5.90 -10.71 -24.17
CA SER A 726 -5.25 -10.62 -25.49
C SER A 726 -3.73 -10.69 -25.42
N GLN A 727 -3.12 -10.17 -24.34
CA GLN A 727 -1.68 -10.24 -24.12
C GLN A 727 -1.26 -11.67 -23.77
N ASP A 728 -1.98 -12.31 -22.83
CA ASP A 728 -1.67 -13.65 -22.35
C ASP A 728 -1.79 -14.70 -23.47
N LEU A 729 -2.82 -14.58 -24.30
CA LEU A 729 -3.08 -15.50 -25.40
C LEU A 729 -2.38 -15.14 -26.72
N LYS A 730 -1.73 -13.97 -26.79
CA LYS A 730 -1.14 -13.42 -28.03
C LYS A 730 -2.14 -13.35 -29.20
N ILE A 731 -3.37 -12.92 -28.92
CA ILE A 731 -4.48 -12.76 -29.89
C ILE A 731 -4.93 -11.29 -29.99
N THR A 732 -5.83 -10.98 -30.93
CA THR A 732 -6.40 -9.63 -31.01
C THR A 732 -7.34 -9.35 -29.84
N ARG A 733 -7.46 -8.08 -29.43
CA ARG A 733 -8.43 -7.66 -28.38
C ARG A 733 -9.87 -8.07 -28.70
N LYS A 734 -10.23 -8.06 -30.00
CA LYS A 734 -11.57 -8.47 -30.45
C LYS A 734 -11.81 -9.96 -30.21
N GLN A 735 -10.86 -10.81 -30.59
CA GLN A 735 -10.95 -12.26 -30.35
C GLN A 735 -10.98 -12.58 -28.85
N ALA A 736 -10.18 -11.87 -28.03
CA ALA A 736 -10.21 -12.04 -26.58
C ALA A 736 -11.59 -11.70 -25.99
N GLN A 737 -12.24 -10.63 -26.48
CA GLN A 737 -13.59 -10.28 -26.07
C GLN A 737 -14.61 -11.36 -26.49
N GLU A 738 -14.50 -11.87 -27.73
CA GLU A 738 -15.36 -12.97 -28.20
C GLU A 738 -15.22 -14.24 -27.32
N TYR A 739 -14.02 -14.55 -26.83
CA TYR A 739 -13.83 -15.69 -25.92
C TYR A 739 -14.47 -15.46 -24.54
N ILE A 740 -14.37 -14.25 -24.01
CA ILE A 740 -15.02 -13.87 -22.74
C ILE A 740 -16.55 -13.94 -22.89
N ASP A 741 -17.09 -13.42 -23.98
CA ASP A 741 -18.53 -13.40 -24.22
C ASP A 741 -19.09 -14.81 -24.34
N LYS A 742 -18.46 -15.68 -25.15
CA LYS A 742 -18.83 -17.10 -25.25
C LYS A 742 -18.75 -17.83 -23.92
N TYR A 743 -17.71 -17.58 -23.13
CA TYR A 743 -17.59 -18.17 -21.80
C TYR A 743 -18.80 -17.82 -20.92
N PHE A 744 -19.24 -16.56 -20.94
CA PHE A 744 -20.40 -16.13 -20.17
C PHE A 744 -21.75 -16.57 -20.78
N GLU A 745 -21.82 -16.84 -22.08
CA GLU A 745 -22.97 -17.50 -22.69
C GLU A 745 -23.10 -18.95 -22.21
N THR A 746 -21.97 -19.67 -22.12
CA THR A 746 -21.93 -21.03 -21.57
C THR A 746 -22.21 -21.06 -20.07
N TYR A 747 -21.68 -20.11 -19.30
CA TYR A 747 -21.79 -20.03 -17.84
C TYR A 747 -22.47 -18.73 -17.38
N PRO A 748 -23.76 -18.53 -17.65
CA PRO A 748 -24.44 -17.24 -17.46
C PRO A 748 -24.53 -16.80 -16.00
N LYS A 749 -24.58 -17.74 -15.04
CA LYS A 749 -24.64 -17.35 -13.63
C LYS A 749 -23.28 -16.93 -13.07
N VAL A 750 -22.18 -17.32 -13.70
CA VAL A 750 -20.84 -16.81 -13.35
C VAL A 750 -20.80 -15.29 -13.58
N LYS A 751 -21.23 -14.81 -14.75
CA LYS A 751 -21.29 -13.37 -15.04
C LYS A 751 -22.17 -12.62 -14.03
N LYS A 752 -23.35 -13.18 -13.75
CA LYS A 752 -24.28 -12.59 -12.78
C LYS A 752 -23.69 -12.51 -11.37
N TYR A 753 -22.96 -13.55 -10.96
CA TYR A 753 -22.27 -13.59 -9.68
C TYR A 753 -21.19 -12.51 -9.60
N LEU A 754 -20.25 -12.47 -10.56
CA LEU A 754 -19.15 -11.50 -10.56
C LEU A 754 -19.65 -10.05 -10.55
N ASN A 755 -20.66 -9.74 -11.37
CA ASN A 755 -21.27 -8.40 -11.38
C ASN A 755 -21.93 -8.06 -10.04
N ARG A 756 -22.61 -9.02 -9.41
CA ARG A 756 -23.24 -8.81 -8.10
C ARG A 756 -22.20 -8.51 -7.03
N GLU A 757 -21.06 -9.21 -7.01
CA GLU A 757 -20.01 -8.94 -6.02
C GLU A 757 -19.40 -7.55 -6.20
N VAL A 758 -19.28 -7.05 -7.42
CA VAL A 758 -18.87 -5.66 -7.69
C VAL A 758 -19.89 -4.67 -7.15
N GLU A 759 -21.18 -4.85 -7.45
CA GLU A 759 -22.23 -3.95 -6.96
C GLU A 759 -22.32 -3.98 -5.43
N LYS A 760 -22.23 -5.17 -4.83
CA LYS A 760 -22.18 -5.33 -3.38
C LYS A 760 -20.97 -4.61 -2.77
N GLY A 761 -19.79 -4.72 -3.40
CA GLY A 761 -18.59 -3.99 -3.00
C GLY A 761 -18.76 -2.47 -3.10
N LYS A 762 -19.50 -1.95 -4.09
CA LYS A 762 -19.79 -0.52 -4.22
C LYS A 762 -20.77 -0.02 -3.15
N GLU A 763 -21.78 -0.83 -2.82
CA GLU A 763 -22.80 -0.52 -1.81
C GLU A 763 -22.26 -0.62 -0.38
N GLU A 764 -21.61 -1.75 -0.04
CA GLU A 764 -21.16 -2.06 1.33
C GLU A 764 -19.72 -1.59 1.61
N GLY A 765 -18.91 -1.35 0.56
CA GLY A 765 -17.49 -1.00 0.67
C GLY A 765 -16.55 -2.19 0.87
N PHE A 766 -17.06 -3.42 0.88
CA PHE A 766 -16.29 -4.64 1.05
C PHE A 766 -16.98 -5.85 0.39
N VAL A 767 -16.26 -6.96 0.27
CA VAL A 767 -16.81 -8.27 -0.13
C VAL A 767 -16.44 -9.34 0.89
N THR A 768 -17.15 -10.48 0.90
CA THR A 768 -16.93 -11.56 1.87
C THR A 768 -16.64 -12.92 1.22
N THR A 769 -15.83 -13.75 1.89
CA THR A 769 -15.65 -15.16 1.52
C THR A 769 -16.84 -16.00 2.01
N MET A 770 -16.91 -17.27 1.60
CA MET A 770 -17.94 -18.20 2.10
C MET A 770 -17.84 -18.48 3.61
N PHE A 771 -16.69 -18.16 4.23
CA PHE A 771 -16.45 -18.25 5.67
C PHE A 771 -16.48 -16.88 6.36
N GLN A 772 -17.09 -15.87 5.73
CA GLN A 772 -17.29 -14.53 6.27
C GLN A 772 -16.04 -13.65 6.40
N ARG A 773 -14.89 -14.06 5.87
CA ARG A 773 -13.71 -13.17 5.84
C ARG A 773 -14.03 -11.92 5.01
N ILE A 774 -13.83 -10.75 5.60
CA ILE A 774 -14.07 -9.47 4.94
C ILE A 774 -12.82 -9.01 4.18
N ARG A 775 -13.01 -8.55 2.94
CA ARG A 775 -12.02 -7.80 2.17
C ARG A 775 -12.56 -6.38 1.93
N PRO A 776 -12.07 -5.36 2.64
CA PRO A 776 -12.40 -3.96 2.34
C PRO A 776 -11.85 -3.54 0.97
N ILE A 777 -12.61 -2.72 0.24
CA ILE A 777 -12.25 -2.26 -1.11
C ILE A 777 -12.51 -0.75 -1.24
N PRO A 778 -11.71 0.10 -0.56
CA PRO A 778 -11.85 1.56 -0.67
C PRO A 778 -11.67 2.06 -2.11
N GLU A 779 -10.94 1.31 -2.96
CA GLU A 779 -10.66 1.68 -4.35
C GLU A 779 -11.93 1.82 -5.21
N LEU A 780 -13.04 1.18 -4.83
CA LEU A 780 -14.32 1.29 -5.54
C LEU A 780 -14.94 2.70 -5.46
N LYS A 781 -14.62 3.47 -4.42
CA LYS A 781 -15.08 4.86 -4.25
C LYS A 781 -14.25 5.88 -5.01
N SER A 782 -13.07 5.49 -5.50
CA SER A 782 -12.15 6.40 -6.17
C SER A 782 -12.71 6.96 -7.48
N SER A 783 -12.60 8.28 -7.64
CA SER A 783 -12.85 8.96 -8.91
C SER A 783 -11.90 8.50 -10.03
N ASN A 784 -10.71 8.01 -9.69
CA ASN A 784 -9.71 7.50 -10.62
C ASN A 784 -10.15 6.18 -11.26
N PHE A 785 -10.35 6.19 -12.59
CA PHE A 785 -10.79 5.02 -13.36
C PHE A 785 -9.88 3.79 -13.18
N MET A 786 -8.56 3.96 -13.08
CA MET A 786 -7.64 2.82 -12.93
C MET A 786 -7.73 2.18 -11.53
N GLN A 787 -7.84 2.99 -10.49
CA GLN A 787 -8.03 2.49 -9.12
C GLN A 787 -9.40 1.81 -8.97
N ARG A 788 -10.47 2.44 -9.49
CA ARG A 788 -11.80 1.83 -9.45
C ARG A 788 -11.87 0.50 -10.19
N ASN A 789 -11.30 0.42 -11.40
CA ASN A 789 -11.22 -0.84 -12.15
C ASN A 789 -10.36 -1.90 -11.42
N PHE A 790 -9.31 -1.49 -10.69
CA PHE A 790 -8.60 -2.39 -9.79
C PHE A 790 -9.51 -2.90 -8.66
N GLY A 791 -10.26 -2.01 -8.01
CA GLY A 791 -11.26 -2.36 -7.00
C GLY A 791 -12.32 -3.34 -7.51
N GLU A 792 -12.83 -3.16 -8.74
CA GLU A 792 -13.79 -4.08 -9.37
C GLU A 792 -13.19 -5.48 -9.53
N ARG A 793 -11.92 -5.60 -9.93
CA ARG A 793 -11.23 -6.90 -10.01
C ARG A 793 -11.02 -7.53 -8.64
N VAL A 794 -10.66 -6.72 -7.63
CA VAL A 794 -10.51 -7.20 -6.24
C VAL A 794 -11.85 -7.73 -5.72
N ALA A 795 -12.97 -7.06 -6.01
CA ALA A 795 -14.32 -7.48 -5.61
C ALA A 795 -14.72 -8.81 -6.23
N MET A 796 -14.38 -9.03 -7.50
CA MET A 796 -14.63 -10.30 -8.20
C MET A 796 -13.78 -11.45 -7.66
N ASN A 797 -12.49 -11.19 -7.43
CA ASN A 797 -11.51 -12.23 -7.14
C ASN A 797 -11.50 -12.66 -5.65
N SER A 798 -11.58 -11.69 -4.73
CA SER A 798 -11.33 -11.94 -3.31
C SER A 798 -12.27 -12.97 -2.67
N PRO A 799 -13.58 -13.01 -2.99
CA PRO A 799 -14.47 -14.06 -2.48
C PRO A 799 -14.05 -15.46 -2.90
N ILE A 800 -13.50 -15.61 -4.12
CA ILE A 800 -13.09 -16.91 -4.67
C ILE A 800 -11.76 -17.33 -4.07
N GLN A 801 -10.74 -16.47 -4.21
CA GLN A 801 -9.38 -16.73 -3.73
C GLN A 801 -9.32 -16.86 -2.21
N GLY A 802 -10.04 -15.99 -1.49
CA GLY A 802 -10.10 -16.03 -0.04
C GLY A 802 -10.82 -17.27 0.48
N SER A 803 -11.91 -17.70 -0.18
CA SER A 803 -12.56 -18.97 0.18
C SER A 803 -11.64 -20.17 -0.07
N ALA A 804 -10.86 -20.18 -1.16
CA ALA A 804 -9.86 -21.23 -1.39
C ALA A 804 -8.77 -21.23 -0.31
N ALA A 805 -8.31 -20.05 0.12
CA ALA A 805 -7.37 -19.89 1.23
C ALA A 805 -7.94 -20.39 2.57
N ASP A 806 -9.22 -20.12 2.84
CA ASP A 806 -9.91 -20.62 4.03
C ASP A 806 -10.04 -22.16 3.99
N ILE A 807 -10.34 -22.75 2.82
CA ILE A 807 -10.46 -24.21 2.65
C ILE A 807 -9.11 -24.91 2.90
N ILE A 808 -8.01 -24.42 2.32
CA ILE A 808 -6.69 -25.04 2.54
C ILE A 808 -6.25 -24.90 4.00
N LYS A 809 -6.58 -23.80 4.69
CA LYS A 809 -6.36 -23.68 6.15
C LYS A 809 -7.12 -24.74 6.93
N ILE A 810 -8.42 -24.92 6.65
CA ILE A 810 -9.24 -25.96 7.30
C ILE A 810 -8.66 -27.35 7.05
N ALA A 811 -8.26 -27.65 5.82
CA ALA A 811 -7.63 -28.92 5.46
C ALA A 811 -6.32 -29.13 6.23
N MET A 812 -5.46 -28.10 6.28
CA MET A 812 -4.18 -28.11 6.98
C MET A 812 -4.36 -28.39 8.49
N ILE A 813 -5.31 -27.70 9.13
CA ILE A 813 -5.67 -27.92 10.54
C ILE A 813 -6.07 -29.39 10.75
N ARG A 814 -7.04 -29.88 9.98
CA ARG A 814 -7.57 -31.25 10.14
C ARG A 814 -6.51 -32.32 9.91
N VAL A 815 -5.69 -32.17 8.88
CA VAL A 815 -4.58 -33.09 8.59
C VAL A 815 -3.60 -33.09 9.76
N ASN A 816 -3.12 -31.93 10.20
CA ASN A 816 -2.15 -31.85 11.30
C ASN A 816 -2.70 -32.42 12.61
N MET A 817 -3.96 -32.10 12.96
CA MET A 817 -4.65 -32.65 14.13
C MET A 817 -4.79 -34.18 14.05
N GLU A 818 -5.16 -34.73 12.89
CA GLU A 818 -5.33 -36.17 12.75
C GLU A 818 -3.99 -36.93 12.81
N LEU A 819 -2.91 -36.37 12.24
CA LEU A 819 -1.55 -36.90 12.39
C LEU A 819 -1.14 -36.97 13.88
N LYS A 820 -1.35 -35.87 14.63
CA LYS A 820 -1.06 -35.79 16.08
C LYS A 820 -1.91 -36.76 16.89
N LYS A 821 -3.22 -36.80 16.64
CA LYS A 821 -4.19 -37.64 17.36
C LYS A 821 -3.85 -39.13 17.23
N ARG A 822 -3.42 -39.56 16.04
CA ARG A 822 -2.97 -40.93 15.78
C ARG A 822 -1.54 -41.21 16.27
N LYS A 823 -0.82 -40.17 16.71
CA LYS A 823 0.59 -40.23 17.13
C LYS A 823 1.49 -40.80 16.03
N LEU A 824 1.21 -40.41 14.79
CA LEU A 824 2.03 -40.80 13.65
C LEU A 824 3.40 -40.14 13.73
N LYS A 825 4.41 -40.81 13.16
CA LYS A 825 5.74 -40.24 12.98
C LYS A 825 5.78 -39.22 11.84
N SER A 826 4.87 -39.38 10.89
CA SER A 826 4.69 -38.52 9.73
C SER A 826 4.26 -37.11 10.12
N ARG A 827 4.75 -36.10 9.38
CA ARG A 827 4.59 -34.70 9.76
C ARG A 827 4.32 -33.78 8.57
N LEU A 828 3.39 -32.85 8.75
CA LEU A 828 3.16 -31.74 7.83
C LEU A 828 4.36 -30.79 7.89
N ILE A 829 4.96 -30.50 6.73
CA ILE A 829 6.19 -29.69 6.63
C ILE A 829 5.99 -28.39 5.87
N LEU A 830 5.22 -28.37 4.77
CA LEU A 830 5.02 -27.17 3.96
C LEU A 830 3.58 -27.03 3.47
N GLN A 831 3.18 -25.77 3.30
CA GLN A 831 1.96 -25.35 2.62
C GLN A 831 2.36 -24.41 1.48
N ILE A 832 2.10 -24.81 0.23
CA ILE A 832 2.45 -24.02 -0.96
C ILE A 832 1.19 -23.76 -1.78
N HIS A 833 0.66 -22.53 -1.75
CA HIS A 833 -0.57 -22.16 -2.46
C HIS A 833 -1.80 -23.00 -2.05
N ASP A 834 -2.12 -24.06 -2.78
CA ASP A 834 -3.20 -25.03 -2.55
C ASP A 834 -2.69 -26.47 -2.31
N GLU A 835 -1.37 -26.61 -2.13
CA GLU A 835 -0.62 -27.85 -1.90
C GLU A 835 -0.24 -28.02 -0.41
N LEU A 836 -0.32 -29.26 0.08
CA LEU A 836 0.25 -29.70 1.36
C LEU A 836 1.33 -30.75 1.10
N LEU A 837 2.52 -30.51 1.67
CA LEU A 837 3.63 -31.46 1.62
C LEU A 837 3.79 -32.13 3.00
N ILE A 838 3.68 -33.45 3.03
CA ILE A 838 3.90 -34.27 4.22
C ILE A 838 5.23 -35.02 4.06
N GLU A 839 6.03 -35.01 5.11
CA GLU A 839 7.15 -35.93 5.25
C GLU A 839 6.65 -37.17 6.01
N ALA A 840 6.40 -38.25 5.27
CA ALA A 840 5.74 -39.44 5.79
C ALA A 840 6.75 -40.55 6.06
N HIS A 841 6.70 -41.16 7.25
CA HIS A 841 7.54 -42.32 7.54
C HIS A 841 7.15 -43.46 6.59
N ASP A 842 8.12 -44.22 6.07
CA ASP A 842 7.86 -45.18 4.99
C ASP A 842 6.76 -46.21 5.31
N SER A 843 6.64 -46.59 6.58
CA SER A 843 5.58 -47.50 7.05
C SER A 843 4.18 -46.87 7.16
N GLU A 844 4.06 -45.55 7.07
CA GLU A 844 2.83 -44.77 7.29
C GLU A 844 2.31 -44.10 6.00
N VAL A 845 3.02 -44.22 4.87
CA VAL A 845 2.69 -43.53 3.61
C VAL A 845 1.24 -43.74 3.17
N GLU A 846 0.74 -44.97 3.14
CA GLU A 846 -0.64 -45.25 2.72
C GLU A 846 -1.68 -44.73 3.72
N GLU A 847 -1.35 -44.72 5.02
CA GLU A 847 -2.21 -44.12 6.03
C GLU A 847 -2.28 -42.59 5.87
N VAL A 848 -1.14 -41.94 5.62
CA VAL A 848 -1.05 -40.50 5.33
C VAL A 848 -1.84 -40.14 4.08
N LYS A 849 -1.75 -40.91 2.99
CA LYS A 849 -2.57 -40.70 1.78
C LYS A 849 -4.06 -40.78 2.09
N GLY A 850 -4.46 -41.72 2.94
CA GLY A 850 -5.85 -41.87 3.40
C GLY A 850 -6.32 -40.68 4.22
N ILE A 851 -5.47 -40.13 5.09
CA ILE A 851 -5.74 -38.91 5.86
C ILE A 851 -5.88 -37.70 4.93
N LEU A 852 -4.92 -37.47 4.03
CA LEU A 852 -4.96 -36.36 3.07
C LEU A 852 -6.24 -36.39 2.22
N THR A 853 -6.54 -37.55 1.63
CA THR A 853 -7.77 -37.76 0.84
C THR A 853 -9.02 -37.39 1.63
N ARG A 854 -9.17 -37.93 2.84
CA ARG A 854 -10.37 -37.71 3.65
C ARG A 854 -10.49 -36.27 4.14
N GLU A 855 -9.43 -35.74 4.75
CA GLU A 855 -9.48 -34.45 5.42
C GLU A 855 -9.49 -33.28 4.42
N MET A 856 -8.72 -33.36 3.32
CA MET A 856 -8.72 -32.31 2.30
C MET A 856 -10.02 -32.32 1.48
N MET A 857 -10.52 -33.48 1.03
CA MET A 857 -11.76 -33.50 0.22
C MET A 857 -13.00 -33.13 1.03
N SER A 858 -12.96 -33.29 2.36
CA SER A 858 -14.08 -32.93 3.26
C SER A 858 -13.92 -31.57 3.96
N ALA A 859 -12.84 -30.83 3.66
CA ALA A 859 -12.53 -29.55 4.31
C ALA A 859 -13.70 -28.55 4.20
N ALA A 860 -14.41 -28.53 3.08
CA ALA A 860 -15.61 -27.72 2.89
C ALA A 860 -16.71 -28.46 2.13
N LYS A 861 -17.95 -28.10 2.44
CA LYS A 861 -19.13 -28.62 1.75
C LYS A 861 -19.50 -27.70 0.58
N LEU A 862 -19.03 -28.07 -0.61
CA LEU A 862 -19.32 -27.36 -1.85
C LEU A 862 -20.44 -28.05 -2.65
N SER A 863 -20.93 -27.36 -3.69
CA SER A 863 -21.91 -27.92 -4.64
C SER A 863 -21.25 -28.87 -5.66
N VAL A 864 -19.93 -28.87 -5.73
CA VAL A 864 -19.10 -29.77 -6.52
C VAL A 864 -18.13 -30.47 -5.58
N PRO A 865 -17.74 -31.72 -5.82
CA PRO A 865 -16.77 -32.40 -4.95
C PRO A 865 -15.43 -31.65 -4.98
N LEU A 866 -14.73 -31.60 -3.85
CA LEU A 866 -13.30 -31.28 -3.84
C LEU A 866 -12.52 -32.51 -4.31
N SER A 867 -11.42 -32.30 -5.01
CA SER A 867 -10.53 -33.35 -5.50
C SER A 867 -9.10 -32.94 -5.23
N ILE A 868 -8.24 -33.92 -4.97
CA ILE A 868 -6.81 -33.72 -4.80
C ILE A 868 -6.05 -34.69 -5.71
N ASP A 869 -4.88 -34.26 -6.17
CA ASP A 869 -3.91 -35.10 -6.84
C ASP A 869 -2.79 -35.41 -5.84
N ILE A 870 -2.49 -36.71 -5.63
CA ILE A 870 -1.48 -37.17 -4.67
C ILE A 870 -0.30 -37.77 -5.42
N HIS A 871 0.90 -37.35 -5.03
CA HIS A 871 2.16 -37.85 -5.54
C HIS A 871 3.13 -38.17 -4.41
N THR A 872 4.09 -39.06 -4.68
CA THR A 872 5.12 -39.44 -3.71
C THR A 872 6.49 -39.42 -4.34
N GLY A 873 7.52 -39.04 -3.59
CA GLY A 873 8.88 -39.02 -4.09
C GLY A 873 9.95 -38.91 -2.99
N ASN A 874 11.17 -39.27 -3.36
CA ASN A 874 12.34 -39.19 -2.47
C ASN A 874 13.02 -37.80 -2.51
N SER A 875 12.42 -36.87 -3.24
CA SER A 875 12.76 -35.45 -3.22
C SER A 875 11.51 -34.66 -3.57
N TRP A 876 11.48 -33.37 -3.24
CA TRP A 876 10.34 -32.52 -3.62
C TRP A 876 10.20 -32.40 -5.15
N TYR A 877 11.28 -32.64 -5.90
CA TYR A 877 11.23 -32.75 -7.36
C TYR A 877 10.49 -34.00 -7.86
N GLU A 878 10.60 -35.12 -7.17
CA GLU A 878 9.95 -36.38 -7.57
C GLU A 878 8.49 -36.43 -7.15
N ALA A 879 8.19 -35.84 -5.99
CA ALA A 879 6.83 -35.72 -5.49
C ALA A 879 5.97 -34.75 -6.33
N LYS A 880 6.56 -33.99 -7.27
CA LYS A 880 5.85 -33.02 -8.10
C LYS A 880 6.51 -32.82 -9.46
#